data_AF-A0A1Q9R649-F1
#
_entry.id   AF-A0A1Q9R649-F1
#
_cell.length_a   1.000
_cell.length_b   1.000
_cell.length_c   1.000
_cell.angle_alpha   90.00
_cell.angle_beta   90.00
_cell.angle_gamma   90.00
#
_symmetry.space_group_name_H-M   'P 1'
#
loop_
_entity.id
_entity.type
_entity.pdbx_description
1 polymer ?
#
loop_
_entity_poly.entity_id
_entity_poly.type
_entity_poly.pdbx_seq_one_letter_code
_entity_poly.pdbx_strand_id
1 'polypeptide(L)'
;MLQPSRDYSRLLNTLIDQRIATAPKRSPWFHLDPGERADYLAEVDARLLEIQRTTLSVLAAQHFSLEDNPQTIDEHLALLRRQREALDSESPYRQALDRDIHLYSRQQAAMHGFEGAWRKALRLIRAGDGLRNPCAGLLQRLQRMIDLLQRKIDAEGGTRRVTPFARQQGWQAVAGRYRALLEGKPVTFEEIPPASDGLPVNLSLLLMEERPGHVRMNVALVDPSFDGRYKDLHLEHGRLVTGTRSLMNFSFGTAARSLAWQQHYRLKHEPGRSPTFAPIRSVLVRSAFVEDFLGQWLVSEHTLRDGFLVRVMEDGSRLRVINVDRKVCNQIGIEAFDEPNALGKVRQVDLPRRLDDLLNRYADLDSFQTITLDSYASSHYDPDRDGRFVSIRELERSLGFGEHLCLLELPHAGKYLAATPFAVVDGQGSRHLCASEVQRVWTHESAFFAQLEALREQGEGGCPWLNSPRERTLFLAHWQRLLDRNHLTPGALLAVPDRPRDSQRDGQGNALGKVRWERAFAERIWQWPALDTLLSDMALRLRALGGVQKLLDDPYLQATLAQAAQLRADELEPMPHRARDLRLLKWLLAEHEAPRSLRRQVLFQVLWIRAGQLGGGHGEVHAHSLRAGNALSRPDPWLILNARPQWLAGGDNRWLIAEDKYRGAHQWAPDPQHPATAYMDDLDAPFIGGISVTTEALCRDLPQLFDGLPTLPDYWRFQLANSAFWLRNGYHSLFETLYLAARYEPLVEGSVGARLLALFDRSRNAAPLALYQDLMALLQPVLDRDLPSDQRLAAAPGG
;
A
#
# COMPACT_ATOMS: atom_id res chain seq x y z
N MET A 1 19.84 9.06 26.04
CA MET A 1 20.57 9.16 24.75
C MET A 1 21.73 10.11 24.91
N LEU A 2 22.89 9.81 24.34
CA LEU A 2 24.02 10.74 24.29
C LEU A 2 23.67 11.93 23.38
N GLN A 3 23.99 13.15 23.82
CA GLN A 3 23.80 14.34 22.97
C GLN A 3 24.76 14.30 21.76
N PRO A 4 24.32 14.79 20.59
CA PRO A 4 25.20 14.88 19.42
C PRO A 4 26.40 15.80 19.68
N SER A 5 27.51 15.51 19.00
CA SER A 5 28.69 16.39 19.00
C SER A 5 28.35 17.79 18.48
N ARG A 6 29.15 18.78 18.90
CA ARG A 6 29.01 20.17 18.41
C ARG A 6 29.28 20.24 16.90
N ASP A 7 30.19 19.43 16.38
CA ASP A 7 30.54 19.43 14.96
C ASP A 7 29.41 18.86 14.09
N TYR A 8 28.74 17.79 14.55
CA TYR A 8 27.52 17.28 13.92
C TYR A 8 26.46 18.38 13.80
N SER A 9 26.17 19.05 14.91
CA SER A 9 25.17 20.13 14.94
C SER A 9 25.57 21.29 14.04
N ARG A 10 26.85 21.66 13.99
CA ARG A 10 27.39 22.73 13.13
C ARG A 10 27.25 22.40 11.64
N LEU A 11 27.57 21.17 11.24
CA LEU A 11 27.44 20.73 9.85
C LEU A 11 25.97 20.66 9.43
N LEU A 12 25.09 20.12 10.28
CA LEU A 12 23.65 20.10 10.00
C LEU A 12 23.09 21.53 9.88
N ASN A 13 23.49 22.44 10.76
CA ASN A 13 23.14 23.86 10.64
C ASN A 13 23.61 24.48 9.32
N THR A 14 24.80 24.13 8.86
CA THR A 14 25.34 24.61 7.58
C THR A 14 24.50 24.10 6.41
N LEU A 15 24.07 22.83 6.43
CA LEU A 15 23.15 22.27 5.44
C LEU A 15 21.80 23.01 5.44
N ILE A 16 21.23 23.25 6.62
CA ILE A 16 19.96 23.98 6.78
C ILE A 16 20.06 25.38 6.16
N ASP A 17 21.11 26.14 6.50
CA ASP A 17 21.27 27.50 5.99
C ASP A 17 21.48 27.51 4.47
N GLN A 18 22.24 26.55 3.93
CA GLN A 18 22.41 26.39 2.47
C GLN A 18 21.11 26.04 1.76
N ARG A 19 20.26 25.20 2.37
CA ARG A 19 18.96 24.84 1.80
C ARG A 19 17.97 25.97 1.84
N ILE A 20 17.90 26.71 2.94
CA ILE A 20 17.05 27.90 3.02
C ILE A 20 17.50 28.94 1.99
N ALA A 21 18.81 29.15 1.81
CA ALA A 21 19.34 30.12 0.86
C ALA A 21 19.09 29.75 -0.62
N THR A 22 19.00 28.46 -0.94
CA THR A 22 18.77 27.95 -2.32
C THR A 22 17.32 27.55 -2.58
N ALA A 23 16.46 27.62 -1.57
CA ALA A 23 15.07 27.22 -1.65
C ALA A 23 14.29 28.13 -2.62
N PRO A 24 13.48 27.56 -3.53
CA PRO A 24 12.51 28.35 -4.27
C PRO A 24 11.46 28.93 -3.31
N LYS A 25 10.69 29.92 -3.79
CA LYS A 25 9.61 30.59 -3.02
C LYS A 25 8.68 29.59 -2.32
N ARG A 26 8.34 28.51 -3.04
CA ARG A 26 7.57 27.37 -2.55
C ARG A 26 8.50 26.23 -2.18
N SER A 27 8.84 26.18 -0.90
CA SER A 27 9.77 25.20 -0.35
C SER A 27 9.39 24.91 1.09
N PRO A 28 9.47 23.65 1.56
CA PRO A 28 9.24 23.34 2.98
C PRO A 28 10.40 23.83 3.87
N TRP A 29 11.48 24.32 3.27
CA TRP A 29 12.61 24.98 3.93
C TRP A 29 12.34 26.47 4.08
N PHE A 30 12.31 26.97 5.32
CA PHE A 30 12.12 28.38 5.63
C PHE A 30 12.97 28.83 6.82
N HIS A 31 13.09 30.14 7.00
CA HIS A 31 13.85 30.73 8.11
C HIS A 31 13.23 30.41 9.47
N LEU A 32 14.04 29.77 10.32
CA LEU A 32 13.68 29.36 11.68
C LEU A 32 14.15 30.39 12.69
N ASP A 33 13.32 30.65 13.70
CA ASP A 33 13.80 31.31 14.91
C ASP A 33 14.66 30.35 15.77
N PRO A 34 15.36 30.84 16.82
CA PRO A 34 16.24 29.99 17.61
C PRO A 34 15.55 28.80 18.29
N GLY A 35 14.27 28.93 18.67
CA GLY A 35 13.51 27.86 19.33
C GLY A 35 13.10 26.79 18.33
N GLU A 36 12.45 27.20 17.24
CA GLU A 36 12.10 26.32 16.11
C GLU A 36 13.34 25.56 15.59
N ARG A 37 14.48 26.24 15.52
CA ARG A 37 15.73 25.63 15.07
C ARG A 37 16.23 24.54 16.02
N ALA A 38 16.12 24.75 17.33
CA ALA A 38 16.49 23.74 18.31
C ALA A 38 15.57 22.50 18.24
N ASP A 39 14.26 22.72 18.17
CA ASP A 39 13.26 21.65 18.06
C ASP A 39 13.45 20.86 16.77
N TYR A 40 13.66 21.56 15.64
CA TYR A 40 13.92 20.94 14.35
C TYR A 40 15.19 20.05 14.38
N LEU A 41 16.29 20.53 14.95
CA LEU A 41 17.53 19.74 15.06
C LEU A 41 17.32 18.47 15.90
N ALA A 42 16.54 18.56 16.98
CA ALA A 42 16.23 17.41 17.83
C ALA A 42 15.38 16.37 17.09
N GLU A 43 14.35 16.80 16.36
CA GLU A 43 13.52 15.91 15.54
C GLU A 43 14.33 15.26 14.42
N VAL A 44 15.21 16.01 13.73
CA VAL A 44 16.08 15.45 12.69
C VAL A 44 17.01 14.37 13.26
N ASP A 45 17.67 14.61 14.41
CA ASP A 45 18.52 13.59 15.06
C ASP A 45 17.70 12.33 15.41
N ALA A 46 16.51 12.50 15.98
CA ALA A 46 15.62 11.39 16.33
C ALA A 46 15.21 10.57 15.11
N ARG A 47 14.86 11.22 13.98
CA ARG A 47 14.46 10.56 12.74
C ARG A 47 15.62 9.86 12.05
N LEU A 48 16.83 10.43 12.07
CA LEU A 48 18.02 9.77 11.53
C LEU A 48 18.38 8.51 12.34
N LEU A 49 18.28 8.57 13.67
CA LEU A 49 18.44 7.41 14.53
C LEU A 49 17.36 6.34 14.30
N GLU A 50 16.12 6.74 14.03
CA GLU A 50 15.04 5.82 13.63
C GLU A 50 15.42 5.10 12.33
N ILE A 51 15.80 5.83 11.27
CA ILE A 51 16.22 5.23 9.99
C ILE A 51 17.34 4.21 10.19
N GLN A 52 18.38 4.59 10.94
CA GLN A 52 19.53 3.72 11.22
C GLN A 52 19.13 2.46 11.98
N ARG A 53 18.28 2.58 13.01
CA ARG A 53 17.97 1.46 13.91
C ARG A 53 16.90 0.53 13.38
N THR A 54 15.99 1.03 12.54
CA THR A 54 14.85 0.24 12.07
C THR A 54 14.98 -0.06 10.58
N THR A 55 14.89 0.97 9.72
CA THR A 55 14.83 0.79 8.27
C THR A 55 16.10 0.14 7.71
N LEU A 56 17.27 0.60 8.15
CA LEU A 56 18.54 0.02 7.75
C LEU A 56 18.71 -1.41 8.26
N SER A 57 18.19 -1.73 9.45
CA SER A 57 18.21 -3.11 9.99
C SER A 57 17.34 -4.07 9.18
N VAL A 58 16.15 -3.64 8.75
CA VAL A 58 15.30 -4.44 7.84
C VAL A 58 16.00 -4.64 6.49
N LEU A 59 16.66 -3.62 5.95
CA LEU A 59 17.46 -3.76 4.73
C LEU A 59 18.63 -4.74 4.93
N ALA A 60 19.32 -4.68 6.07
CA ALA A 60 20.39 -5.62 6.40
C ALA A 60 19.88 -7.06 6.34
N ALA A 61 18.69 -7.32 6.90
CA ALA A 61 18.03 -8.61 6.86
C ALA A 61 17.82 -9.10 5.43
N GLN A 62 17.29 -8.23 4.57
CA GLN A 62 17.09 -8.53 3.15
C GLN A 62 18.42 -8.80 2.44
N HIS A 63 19.44 -8.00 2.73
CA HIS A 63 20.75 -8.14 2.12
C HIS A 63 21.40 -9.48 2.46
N PHE A 64 21.54 -9.82 3.74
CA PHE A 64 22.17 -11.06 4.14
C PHE A 64 21.36 -12.29 3.75
N SER A 65 20.02 -12.18 3.72
CA SER A 65 19.18 -13.26 3.20
C SER A 65 19.43 -13.55 1.72
N LEU A 66 19.92 -12.57 0.94
CA LEU A 66 20.19 -12.70 -0.50
C LEU A 66 21.66 -12.98 -0.82
N GLU A 67 22.60 -12.47 -0.01
CA GLU A 67 24.05 -12.64 -0.21
C GLU A 67 24.51 -14.06 0.15
N ASP A 68 24.09 -14.57 1.31
CA ASP A 68 24.66 -15.81 1.84
C ASP A 68 24.09 -17.08 1.22
N ASN A 69 23.11 -16.95 0.30
CA ASN A 69 22.37 -18.01 -0.42
C ASN A 69 22.61 -19.42 0.16
N PRO A 70 22.17 -19.65 1.42
CA PRO A 70 22.60 -20.80 2.18
C PRO A 70 22.12 -22.05 1.45
N GLN A 71 23.04 -22.98 1.22
CA GLN A 71 22.75 -24.22 0.49
C GLN A 71 22.01 -25.21 1.38
N THR A 72 22.13 -25.05 2.71
CA THR A 72 21.49 -25.89 3.71
C THR A 72 20.78 -25.08 4.78
N ILE A 73 19.79 -25.70 5.45
CA ILE A 73 19.12 -25.12 6.62
C ILE A 73 20.09 -24.86 7.78
N ASP A 74 21.15 -25.66 7.89
CA ASP A 74 22.16 -25.55 8.95
C ASP A 74 23.00 -24.29 8.75
N GLU A 75 23.43 -24.03 7.51
CA GLU A 75 24.11 -22.80 7.13
C GLU A 75 23.23 -21.57 7.38
N HIS A 76 21.95 -21.62 6.99
CA HIS A 76 21.02 -20.52 7.20
C HIS A 76 20.83 -20.22 8.70
N LEU A 77 20.65 -21.26 9.53
CA LEU A 77 20.52 -21.08 10.97
C LEU A 77 21.79 -20.55 11.64
N ALA A 78 22.96 -21.02 11.20
CA ALA A 78 24.23 -20.52 11.70
C ALA A 78 24.40 -19.03 11.37
N LEU A 79 23.98 -18.62 10.17
CA LEU A 79 23.97 -17.22 9.74
C LEU A 79 23.04 -16.37 10.62
N LEU A 80 21.77 -16.77 10.75
CA LEU A 80 20.79 -16.04 11.54
C LEU A 80 21.23 -15.88 13.01
N ARG A 81 21.79 -16.94 13.60
CA ARG A 81 22.34 -16.90 14.97
C ARG A 81 23.52 -15.94 15.10
N ARG A 82 24.45 -15.95 14.12
CA ARG A 82 25.58 -15.00 14.09
C ARG A 82 25.11 -13.56 14.01
N GLN A 83 24.13 -13.27 13.14
CA GLN A 83 23.53 -11.93 13.05
C GLN A 83 22.85 -11.52 14.36
N ARG A 84 22.15 -12.47 14.98
CA ARG A 84 21.45 -12.27 16.24
C ARG A 84 22.40 -11.97 17.41
N GLU A 85 23.59 -12.57 17.41
CA GLU A 85 24.66 -12.32 18.38
C GLU A 85 25.35 -10.96 18.17
N ALA A 86 25.45 -10.48 16.93
CA ALA A 86 26.06 -9.20 16.59
C ALA A 86 25.19 -7.97 16.96
N LEU A 87 23.96 -8.17 17.46
CA LEU A 87 23.05 -7.10 17.86
C LEU A 87 23.10 -6.88 19.38
N ASP A 88 23.72 -5.78 19.80
CA ASP A 88 23.92 -5.42 21.21
C ASP A 88 22.65 -4.91 21.93
N SER A 89 21.56 -4.60 21.21
CA SER A 89 20.34 -3.99 21.79
C SER A 89 19.06 -4.79 21.52
N GLU A 90 18.06 -4.66 22.41
CA GLU A 90 16.68 -5.16 22.25
C GLU A 90 15.94 -4.36 21.16
N SER A 91 16.38 -4.49 19.90
CA SER A 91 15.76 -3.84 18.75
C SER A 91 14.56 -4.65 18.21
N PRO A 92 13.58 -4.01 17.54
CA PRO A 92 12.52 -4.71 16.82
C PRO A 92 13.04 -5.76 15.82
N TYR A 93 14.20 -5.50 15.21
CA TYR A 93 14.85 -6.44 14.29
C TYR A 93 15.38 -7.70 15.00
N ARG A 94 15.94 -7.57 16.21
CA ARG A 94 16.39 -8.71 17.03
C ARG A 94 15.27 -9.70 17.32
N GLN A 95 14.07 -9.18 17.62
CA GLN A 95 12.87 -10.01 17.82
C GLN A 95 12.41 -10.71 16.53
N ALA A 96 12.57 -10.05 15.37
CA ALA A 96 12.29 -10.68 14.08
C ALA A 96 13.26 -11.84 13.81
N LEU A 97 14.56 -11.64 14.06
CA LEU A 97 15.55 -12.72 13.98
C LEU A 97 15.25 -13.88 14.94
N ASP A 98 14.80 -13.60 16.16
CA ASP A 98 14.41 -14.67 17.11
C ASP A 98 13.24 -15.52 16.58
N ARG A 99 12.25 -14.88 15.93
CA ARG A 99 11.15 -15.59 15.26
C ARG A 99 11.66 -16.44 14.10
N ASP A 100 12.51 -15.88 13.24
CA ASP A 100 13.06 -16.61 12.09
C ASP A 100 13.95 -17.78 12.54
N ILE A 101 14.83 -17.57 13.53
CA ILE A 101 15.65 -18.64 14.11
C ILE A 101 14.76 -19.76 14.66
N HIS A 102 13.67 -19.43 15.36
CA HIS A 102 12.73 -20.42 15.86
C HIS A 102 12.08 -21.22 14.72
N LEU A 103 11.59 -20.51 13.69
CA LEU A 103 10.99 -21.10 12.49
C LEU A 103 11.96 -22.06 11.78
N TYR A 104 13.15 -21.60 11.45
CA TYR A 104 14.14 -22.40 10.74
C TYR A 104 14.71 -23.53 11.61
N SER A 105 14.73 -23.38 12.95
CA SER A 105 15.14 -24.47 13.86
C SER A 105 14.12 -25.60 13.85
N ARG A 106 12.82 -25.28 13.74
CA ARG A 106 11.78 -26.31 13.51
C ARG A 106 11.98 -27.01 12.16
N GLN A 107 12.34 -26.25 11.12
CA GLN A 107 12.66 -26.78 9.80
C GLN A 107 13.82 -27.78 9.83
N GLN A 108 14.93 -27.41 10.48
CA GLN A 108 16.07 -28.29 10.68
C GLN A 108 15.67 -29.59 11.40
N ALA A 109 14.90 -29.50 12.49
CA ALA A 109 14.46 -30.67 13.24
C ALA A 109 13.61 -31.64 12.39
N ALA A 110 12.76 -31.12 11.51
CA ALA A 110 11.96 -31.92 10.61
C ALA A 110 12.79 -32.58 9.50
N MET A 111 13.70 -31.83 8.88
CA MET A 111 14.62 -32.37 7.87
C MET A 111 15.47 -33.51 8.45
N HIS A 112 16.07 -33.32 9.62
CA HIS A 112 16.78 -34.39 10.34
C HIS A 112 15.87 -35.58 10.67
N GLY A 113 14.59 -35.33 10.96
CA GLY A 113 13.58 -36.37 11.13
C GLY A 113 13.39 -37.22 9.87
N PHE A 114 13.19 -36.58 8.72
CA PHE A 114 13.05 -37.23 7.41
C PHE A 114 14.29 -38.05 7.05
N GLU A 115 15.48 -37.44 7.11
CA GLU A 115 16.74 -38.11 6.80
C GLU A 115 17.03 -39.27 7.75
N GLY A 116 16.74 -39.08 9.04
CA GLY A 116 16.89 -40.12 10.05
C GLY A 116 16.00 -41.33 9.76
N ALA A 117 14.76 -41.10 9.31
CA ALA A 117 13.87 -42.17 8.87
C ALA A 117 14.38 -42.86 7.59
N TRP A 118 14.85 -42.09 6.61
CA TRP A 118 15.47 -42.62 5.39
C TRP A 118 16.63 -43.58 5.71
N ARG A 119 17.60 -43.11 6.50
CA ARG A 119 18.78 -43.91 6.89
C ARG A 119 18.40 -45.16 7.67
N LYS A 120 17.35 -45.09 8.52
CA LYS A 120 16.83 -46.27 9.25
C LYS A 120 16.16 -47.26 8.31
N ALA A 121 15.35 -46.79 7.37
CA ALA A 121 14.71 -47.63 6.36
C ALA A 121 15.74 -48.34 5.48
N LEU A 122 16.77 -47.61 5.02
CA LEU A 122 17.83 -48.19 4.20
C LEU A 122 18.64 -49.24 4.96
N ARG A 123 18.94 -49.01 6.25
CA ARG A 123 19.56 -50.02 7.12
C ARG A 123 18.69 -51.28 7.24
N LEU A 124 17.38 -51.11 7.40
CA LEU A 124 16.44 -52.23 7.46
C LEU A 124 16.44 -53.07 6.17
N ILE A 125 16.45 -52.42 5.01
CA ILE A 125 16.49 -53.11 3.70
C ILE A 125 17.83 -53.83 3.52
N ARG A 126 18.95 -53.16 3.83
CA ARG A 126 20.31 -53.72 3.66
C ARG A 126 20.59 -54.90 4.60
N ALA A 127 20.06 -54.91 5.82
CA ALA A 127 20.26 -55.98 6.78
C ALA A 127 19.74 -57.35 6.31
N GLY A 128 18.85 -57.40 5.32
CA GLY A 128 18.29 -58.63 4.75
C GLY A 128 18.66 -58.87 3.29
N ASP A 129 19.73 -58.25 2.78
CA ASP A 129 20.09 -58.27 1.34
C ASP A 129 18.95 -57.81 0.40
N GLY A 130 18.02 -57.02 0.94
CA GLY A 130 16.76 -56.69 0.28
C GLY A 130 16.87 -55.78 -0.94
N LEU A 131 18.06 -55.22 -1.21
CA LEU A 131 18.35 -54.48 -2.43
C LEU A 131 18.71 -55.42 -3.59
N ARG A 132 19.41 -56.53 -3.31
CA ARG A 132 19.75 -57.56 -4.30
C ARG A 132 18.61 -58.55 -4.49
N ASN A 133 17.90 -58.87 -3.41
CA ASN A 133 16.77 -59.78 -3.39
C ASN A 133 15.51 -59.09 -2.81
N PRO A 134 14.83 -58.23 -3.59
CA PRO A 134 13.66 -57.51 -3.12
C PRO A 134 12.52 -58.46 -2.74
N CYS A 135 11.89 -58.27 -1.58
CA CYS A 135 10.77 -59.11 -1.15
C CYS A 135 9.62 -58.30 -0.52
N ALA A 136 8.39 -58.81 -0.69
CA ALA A 136 7.18 -58.15 -0.18
C ALA A 136 7.18 -58.00 1.35
N GLY A 137 7.85 -58.90 2.09
CA GLY A 137 7.94 -58.83 3.55
C GLY A 137 8.66 -57.59 4.07
N LEU A 138 9.68 -57.10 3.35
CA LEU A 138 10.37 -55.85 3.70
C LEU A 138 9.47 -54.64 3.43
N LEU A 139 8.72 -54.63 2.33
CA LEU A 139 7.73 -53.59 2.05
C LEU A 139 6.67 -53.52 3.16
N GLN A 140 6.15 -54.66 3.63
CA GLN A 140 5.22 -54.70 4.76
C GLN A 140 5.83 -54.14 6.05
N ARG A 141 7.12 -54.39 6.32
CA ARG A 141 7.80 -53.81 7.49
C ARG A 141 7.93 -52.29 7.38
N LEU A 142 8.28 -51.76 6.20
CA LEU A 142 8.29 -50.32 5.96
C LEU A 142 6.89 -49.72 6.16
N GLN A 143 5.85 -50.40 5.65
CA GLN A 143 4.45 -49.97 5.82
C GLN A 143 4.03 -49.93 7.30
N ARG A 144 4.42 -50.93 8.10
CA ARG A 144 4.17 -50.90 9.56
C ARG A 144 4.81 -49.70 10.24
N MET A 145 6.01 -49.29 9.82
CA MET A 145 6.65 -48.08 10.37
C MET A 145 5.89 -46.80 10.00
N ILE A 146 5.34 -46.74 8.78
CA ILE A 146 4.49 -45.64 8.32
C ILE A 146 3.21 -45.60 9.17
N ASP A 147 2.57 -46.73 9.41
CA ASP A 147 1.33 -46.83 10.18
C ASP A 147 1.55 -46.50 11.67
N LEU A 148 2.69 -46.92 12.25
CA LEU A 148 3.06 -46.56 13.62
C LEU A 148 3.24 -45.05 13.79
N LEU A 149 3.87 -44.39 12.81
CA LEU A 149 4.02 -42.94 12.83
C LEU A 149 2.69 -42.23 12.58
N GLN A 150 1.80 -42.79 11.76
CA GLN A 150 0.44 -42.26 11.59
C GLN A 150 -0.30 -42.25 12.93
N ARG A 151 -0.34 -43.39 13.64
CA ARG A 151 -0.99 -43.45 14.97
C ARG A 151 -0.37 -42.47 15.96
N LYS A 152 0.95 -42.27 15.88
CA LYS A 152 1.66 -41.30 16.71
C LYS A 152 1.24 -39.86 16.39
N ILE A 153 1.11 -39.52 15.10
CA ILE A 153 0.59 -38.23 14.64
C ILE A 153 -0.85 -38.02 15.14
N ASP A 154 -1.69 -39.04 15.01
CA ASP A 154 -3.09 -38.98 15.46
C ASP A 154 -3.20 -38.81 16.98
N ALA A 155 -2.28 -39.41 17.75
CA ALA A 155 -2.27 -39.38 19.22
C ALA A 155 -1.61 -38.13 19.83
N GLU A 156 -0.53 -37.61 19.25
CA GLU A 156 0.21 -36.46 19.81
C GLU A 156 -0.46 -35.10 19.55
N GLY A 157 -1.51 -35.07 18.70
CA GLY A 157 -2.14 -33.82 18.26
C GLY A 157 -1.19 -32.95 17.42
N GLY A 158 -1.67 -31.81 16.93
CA GLY A 158 -0.88 -31.03 15.97
C GLY A 158 0.38 -30.36 16.54
N THR A 159 0.51 -30.12 17.86
CA THR A 159 1.67 -29.41 18.47
C THR A 159 2.99 -30.16 18.38
N ARG A 160 2.95 -31.48 18.25
CA ARG A 160 4.16 -32.31 18.10
C ARG A 160 4.18 -33.07 16.78
N ARG A 161 3.24 -32.80 15.87
CA ARG A 161 3.03 -33.54 14.62
C ARG A 161 4.17 -33.41 13.61
N VAL A 162 4.85 -32.27 13.57
CA VAL A 162 5.83 -31.93 12.53
C VAL A 162 6.95 -32.98 12.39
N THR A 163 7.64 -33.34 13.48
CA THR A 163 8.75 -34.31 13.41
C THR A 163 8.30 -35.75 13.13
N PRO A 164 7.26 -36.31 13.79
CA PRO A 164 6.65 -37.59 13.42
C PRO A 164 6.18 -37.63 11.96
N PHE A 165 5.54 -36.58 11.48
CA PHE A 165 5.14 -36.44 10.08
C PHE A 165 6.34 -36.48 9.15
N ALA A 166 7.38 -35.70 9.43
CA ALA A 166 8.59 -35.69 8.61
C ALA A 166 9.27 -37.06 8.53
N ARG A 167 9.33 -37.77 9.66
CA ARG A 167 9.79 -39.16 9.70
C ARG A 167 8.92 -40.07 8.84
N GLN A 168 7.60 -39.92 8.93
CA GLN A 168 6.65 -40.73 8.17
C GLN A 168 6.85 -40.54 6.66
N GLN A 169 7.03 -39.29 6.21
CA GLN A 169 7.36 -38.98 4.83
C GLN A 169 8.66 -39.65 4.39
N GLY A 170 9.69 -39.69 5.25
CA GLY A 170 10.95 -40.40 4.98
C GLY A 170 10.74 -41.90 4.77
N TRP A 171 9.92 -42.55 5.59
CA TRP A 171 9.55 -43.95 5.41
C TRP A 171 8.71 -44.18 4.16
N GLN A 172 7.73 -43.32 3.86
CA GLN A 172 6.89 -43.39 2.67
C GLN A 172 7.71 -43.27 1.39
N ALA A 173 8.66 -42.34 1.34
CA ALA A 173 9.51 -42.15 0.17
C ALA A 173 10.39 -43.38 -0.12
N VAL A 174 11.00 -43.97 0.92
CA VAL A 174 11.76 -45.23 0.77
C VAL A 174 10.85 -46.39 0.39
N ALA A 175 9.67 -46.52 1.01
CA ALA A 175 8.69 -47.56 0.68
C ALA A 175 8.21 -47.47 -0.77
N GLY A 176 7.97 -46.26 -1.28
CA GLY A 176 7.63 -46.02 -2.67
C GLY A 176 8.72 -46.46 -3.65
N ARG A 177 9.98 -46.12 -3.37
CA ARG A 177 11.13 -46.59 -4.16
C ARG A 177 11.31 -48.10 -4.07
N TYR A 178 11.11 -48.67 -2.89
CA TYR A 178 11.19 -50.12 -2.68
C TYR A 178 10.09 -50.89 -3.41
N ARG A 179 8.88 -50.34 -3.48
CA ARG A 179 7.80 -50.89 -4.31
C ARG A 179 8.16 -50.83 -5.79
N ALA A 180 8.70 -49.72 -6.27
CA ALA A 180 9.16 -49.63 -7.66
C ALA A 180 10.30 -50.63 -7.97
N LEU A 181 11.22 -50.86 -7.02
CA LEU A 181 12.22 -51.92 -7.13
C LEU A 181 11.59 -53.32 -7.26
N LEU A 182 10.58 -53.62 -6.44
CA LEU A 182 9.82 -54.88 -6.52
C LEU A 182 9.12 -55.05 -7.86
N GLU A 183 8.70 -53.95 -8.48
CA GLU A 183 8.10 -53.92 -9.83
C GLU A 183 9.15 -53.96 -10.96
N GLY A 184 10.44 -54.14 -10.64
CA GLY A 184 11.52 -54.22 -11.63
C GLY A 184 11.94 -52.88 -12.23
N LYS A 185 11.52 -51.74 -11.65
CA LYS A 185 11.88 -50.41 -12.14
C LYS A 185 13.24 -49.99 -11.58
N PRO A 186 14.08 -49.31 -12.39
CA PRO A 186 15.36 -48.77 -11.92
C PRO A 186 15.10 -47.70 -10.86
N VAL A 187 15.73 -47.83 -9.69
CA VAL A 187 15.61 -46.89 -8.57
C VAL A 187 16.94 -46.71 -7.84
N THR A 188 17.15 -45.52 -7.30
CA THR A 188 18.35 -45.18 -6.51
C THR A 188 17.96 -44.88 -5.06
N PHE A 189 18.64 -45.54 -4.11
CA PHE A 189 18.41 -45.39 -2.66
C PHE A 189 19.51 -44.63 -1.92
N GLU A 190 20.67 -44.49 -2.55
CA GLU A 190 21.90 -43.99 -1.93
C GLU A 190 21.89 -42.47 -1.74
N GLU A 191 21.18 -41.76 -2.63
CA GLU A 191 20.99 -40.32 -2.54
C GLU A 191 19.73 -40.01 -1.73
N ILE A 192 19.96 -39.44 -0.54
CA ILE A 192 18.91 -38.72 0.17
C ILE A 192 18.60 -37.47 -0.68
N PRO A 193 17.33 -37.23 -1.02
CA PRO A 193 16.99 -36.07 -1.83
C PRO A 193 17.46 -34.77 -1.16
N PRO A 194 18.15 -33.86 -1.88
CA PRO A 194 18.62 -32.60 -1.31
C PRO A 194 17.45 -31.70 -0.90
N ALA A 195 17.70 -30.83 0.09
CA ALA A 195 16.71 -30.02 0.79
C ALA A 195 15.83 -29.13 -0.12
N SER A 196 16.38 -28.64 -1.22
CA SER A 196 15.73 -27.72 -2.16
C SER A 196 15.01 -28.43 -3.32
N ASP A 197 15.63 -29.47 -3.89
CA ASP A 197 15.21 -30.01 -5.19
C ASP A 197 14.53 -31.38 -5.06
N GLY A 198 14.79 -32.11 -3.99
CA GLY A 198 14.34 -33.49 -3.83
C GLY A 198 13.38 -33.77 -2.67
N LEU A 199 13.25 -32.85 -1.70
CA LEU A 199 12.26 -32.99 -0.62
C LEU A 199 10.83 -32.74 -1.14
N PRO A 200 9.82 -33.47 -0.63
CA PRO A 200 8.44 -33.13 -0.91
C PRO A 200 8.10 -31.78 -0.25
N VAL A 201 7.52 -30.85 -1.03
CA VAL A 201 7.27 -29.44 -0.64
C VAL A 201 6.31 -29.31 0.55
N ASN A 202 5.54 -30.36 0.86
CA ASN A 202 4.76 -30.41 2.10
C ASN A 202 5.64 -30.21 3.33
N LEU A 203 6.86 -30.76 3.38
CA LEU A 203 7.73 -30.57 4.54
C LEU A 203 8.02 -29.09 4.76
N SER A 204 8.55 -28.36 3.78
CA SER A 204 8.92 -26.94 3.92
C SER A 204 7.72 -26.05 4.31
N LEU A 205 6.54 -26.29 3.73
CA LEU A 205 5.33 -25.52 4.02
C LEU A 205 4.68 -25.89 5.37
N LEU A 206 4.73 -27.16 5.79
CA LEU A 206 4.24 -27.61 7.11
C LEU A 206 5.10 -27.07 8.26
N LEU A 207 6.31 -26.62 7.96
CA LEU A 207 7.19 -25.98 8.94
C LEU A 207 6.83 -24.52 9.18
N MET A 208 6.07 -23.93 8.25
CA MET A 208 5.40 -22.64 8.39
C MET A 208 4.07 -22.74 9.16
N GLU A 209 3.78 -23.88 9.81
CA GLU A 209 2.62 -24.00 10.69
C GLU A 209 2.72 -22.96 11.81
N GLU A 210 1.83 -21.98 11.76
CA GLU A 210 1.63 -21.00 12.83
C GLU A 210 1.08 -21.68 14.07
N ARG A 211 0.21 -22.67 13.86
CA ARG A 211 -0.29 -23.53 14.92
C ARG A 211 -0.44 -24.97 14.39
N PRO A 212 -0.38 -25.96 15.30
CA PRO A 212 -0.77 -27.36 15.06
C PRO A 212 -1.66 -27.63 13.83
N GLY A 213 -1.10 -28.19 12.76
CA GLY A 213 -1.88 -28.62 11.59
C GLY A 213 -2.48 -27.49 10.76
N HIS A 214 -2.01 -26.25 10.90
CA HIS A 214 -2.50 -25.08 10.17
C HIS A 214 -1.36 -24.16 9.73
N VAL A 215 -1.34 -23.82 8.45
CA VAL A 215 -0.40 -22.87 7.85
C VAL A 215 -1.14 -21.59 7.48
N ARG A 216 -0.57 -20.43 7.83
CA ARG A 216 -1.16 -19.15 7.44
C ARG A 216 -0.90 -18.87 5.97
N MET A 217 -1.99 -18.66 5.23
CA MET A 217 -2.03 -18.25 3.85
C MET A 217 -2.39 -16.77 3.77
N ASN A 218 -1.60 -15.97 3.06
CA ASN A 218 -1.82 -14.54 2.87
C ASN A 218 -1.96 -14.20 1.38
N VAL A 219 -2.86 -13.28 1.06
CA VAL A 219 -3.12 -12.73 -0.26
C VAL A 219 -3.11 -11.22 -0.14
N ALA A 220 -2.13 -10.54 -0.72
CA ALA A 220 -2.25 -9.10 -0.92
C ALA A 220 -3.35 -8.83 -1.95
N LEU A 221 -4.24 -7.88 -1.71
CA LEU A 221 -5.22 -7.44 -2.70
C LEU A 221 -4.45 -6.77 -3.85
N VAL A 222 -4.40 -7.46 -4.99
CA VAL A 222 -3.56 -7.07 -6.12
C VAL A 222 -4.38 -6.44 -7.24
N ASP A 223 -3.68 -5.84 -8.21
CA ASP A 223 -4.21 -5.23 -9.43
C ASP A 223 -5.44 -5.95 -10.02
N PRO A 224 -6.33 -5.23 -10.73
CA PRO A 224 -7.51 -5.80 -11.35
C PRO A 224 -7.13 -6.97 -12.26
N SER A 225 -7.94 -8.02 -12.23
CA SER A 225 -7.87 -9.06 -13.25
C SER A 225 -8.20 -8.52 -14.65
N PHE A 226 -8.02 -9.34 -15.68
CA PHE A 226 -8.33 -8.97 -17.06
C PHE A 226 -9.76 -8.45 -17.28
N ASP A 227 -10.68 -8.74 -16.36
CA ASP A 227 -12.07 -8.28 -16.37
C ASP A 227 -12.30 -6.98 -15.57
N GLY A 228 -11.24 -6.33 -15.08
CA GLY A 228 -11.30 -5.03 -14.40
C GLY A 228 -11.60 -5.09 -12.90
N ARG A 229 -11.85 -6.26 -12.32
CA ARG A 229 -12.12 -6.41 -10.87
C ARG A 229 -10.84 -6.67 -10.08
N TYR A 230 -10.67 -6.03 -8.92
CA TYR A 230 -9.58 -6.33 -8.00
C TYR A 230 -9.57 -7.82 -7.62
N LYS A 231 -8.38 -8.42 -7.59
CA LYS A 231 -8.23 -9.78 -7.07
C LYS A 231 -8.30 -9.72 -5.55
N ASP A 232 -9.45 -10.10 -5.01
CA ASP A 232 -9.71 -10.10 -3.57
C ASP A 232 -10.22 -11.47 -3.09
N LEU A 233 -9.97 -11.76 -1.82
CA LEU A 233 -10.44 -12.91 -1.06
C LEU A 233 -11.20 -12.37 0.16
N HIS A 234 -12.49 -12.66 0.28
CA HIS A 234 -13.33 -12.16 1.38
C HIS A 234 -14.38 -13.19 1.80
N LEU A 235 -15.09 -12.93 2.89
CA LEU A 235 -16.20 -13.73 3.36
C LEU A 235 -17.52 -13.24 2.75
N GLU A 236 -18.36 -14.19 2.34
CA GLU A 236 -19.75 -13.95 1.97
C GLU A 236 -20.60 -15.06 2.60
N HIS A 237 -21.55 -14.69 3.46
CA HIS A 237 -22.38 -15.62 4.25
C HIS A 237 -21.54 -16.68 5.00
N GLY A 238 -20.43 -16.25 5.60
CA GLY A 238 -19.53 -17.13 6.34
C GLY A 238 -18.77 -18.14 5.48
N ARG A 239 -18.57 -17.88 4.19
CA ARG A 239 -17.72 -18.68 3.29
C ARG A 239 -16.71 -17.78 2.58
N LEU A 240 -15.50 -18.27 2.35
CA LEU A 240 -14.53 -17.58 1.50
C LEU A 240 -15.04 -17.52 0.06
N VAL A 241 -14.88 -16.38 -0.58
CA VAL A 241 -15.19 -16.15 -1.99
C VAL A 241 -14.02 -15.44 -2.66
N THR A 242 -13.66 -15.89 -3.86
CA THR A 242 -12.64 -15.28 -4.69
C THR A 242 -13.28 -14.35 -5.72
N GLY A 243 -12.93 -13.06 -5.71
CA GLY A 243 -13.52 -12.03 -6.60
C GLY A 243 -13.17 -12.17 -8.09
N THR A 244 -12.33 -13.14 -8.45
CA THR A 244 -11.87 -13.41 -9.82
C THR A 244 -11.83 -14.92 -10.09
N ARG A 245 -11.99 -15.30 -11.36
CA ARG A 245 -11.69 -16.67 -11.84
C ARG A 245 -10.25 -16.83 -12.33
N SER A 246 -9.43 -15.76 -12.29
CA SER A 246 -8.06 -15.76 -12.80
C SER A 246 -7.02 -16.16 -11.73
N LEU A 247 -5.75 -16.24 -12.12
CA LEU A 247 -4.60 -16.51 -11.22
C LEU A 247 -4.66 -15.69 -9.92
N MET A 248 -4.69 -16.37 -8.77
CA MET A 248 -4.44 -15.80 -7.45
C MET A 248 -3.07 -16.24 -6.93
N ASN A 249 -2.30 -15.28 -6.43
CA ASN A 249 -1.01 -15.56 -5.80
C ASN A 249 -1.20 -15.59 -4.28
N PHE A 250 -0.85 -16.72 -3.68
CA PHE A 250 -0.87 -16.94 -2.24
C PHE A 250 0.55 -16.91 -1.71
N SER A 251 0.74 -16.38 -0.52
CA SER A 251 1.99 -16.49 0.23
C SER A 251 1.77 -17.28 1.51
N PHE A 252 2.76 -18.06 1.92
CA PHE A 252 2.66 -18.89 3.11
C PHE A 252 3.73 -18.47 4.12
N GLY A 253 3.33 -18.32 5.38
CA GLY A 253 4.24 -18.21 6.52
C GLY A 253 4.98 -16.88 6.73
N THR A 254 5.34 -16.12 5.70
CA THR A 254 6.21 -14.93 5.87
C THR A 254 5.49 -13.59 5.67
N ALA A 255 5.31 -12.88 6.78
CA ALA A 255 4.81 -11.50 6.84
C ALA A 255 5.55 -10.53 5.90
N ALA A 256 6.88 -10.67 5.81
CA ALA A 256 7.75 -9.79 5.03
C ALA A 256 7.36 -9.70 3.55
N ARG A 257 7.02 -10.84 2.94
CA ARG A 257 6.68 -10.88 1.52
C ARG A 257 5.31 -10.26 1.25
N SER A 258 4.34 -10.53 2.13
CA SER A 258 3.02 -9.89 2.03
C SER A 258 3.12 -8.38 2.19
N LEU A 259 3.93 -7.90 3.14
CA LEU A 259 4.21 -6.47 3.30
C LEU A 259 4.93 -5.89 2.09
N ALA A 260 5.94 -6.58 1.55
CA ALA A 260 6.66 -6.13 0.35
C ALA A 260 5.70 -5.90 -0.82
N TRP A 261 4.78 -6.84 -1.07
CA TRP A 261 3.75 -6.69 -2.11
C TRP A 261 2.78 -5.56 -1.79
N GLN A 262 2.34 -5.44 -0.53
CA GLN A 262 1.48 -4.33 -0.12
C GLN A 262 2.14 -2.97 -0.36
N GLN A 263 3.41 -2.81 0.01
CA GLN A 263 4.18 -1.59 -0.25
C GLN A 263 4.33 -1.35 -1.75
N HIS A 264 4.64 -2.39 -2.54
CA HIS A 264 4.68 -2.28 -4.00
C HIS A 264 3.35 -1.73 -4.54
N TYR A 265 2.19 -2.31 -4.19
CA TYR A 265 0.89 -1.87 -4.68
C TYR A 265 0.45 -0.50 -4.16
N ARG A 266 0.85 -0.11 -2.94
CA ARG A 266 0.70 1.28 -2.46
C ARG A 266 1.49 2.24 -3.33
N LEU A 267 2.76 1.93 -3.61
CA LEU A 267 3.68 2.77 -4.37
C LEU A 267 3.48 2.71 -5.89
N LYS A 268 2.78 1.69 -6.39
CA LYS A 268 2.52 1.51 -7.82
C LYS A 268 1.59 2.62 -8.30
N HIS A 269 2.00 3.33 -9.35
CA HIS A 269 1.21 4.33 -10.01
C HIS A 269 0.52 3.74 -11.25
N GLU A 270 -0.73 3.34 -11.10
CA GLU A 270 -1.61 3.04 -12.22
C GLU A 270 -2.97 3.70 -11.92
N PRO A 271 -3.29 4.84 -12.56
CA PRO A 271 -4.54 5.54 -12.35
C PRO A 271 -5.73 4.60 -12.52
N GLY A 272 -6.54 4.45 -11.47
CA GLY A 272 -7.74 3.61 -11.47
C GLY A 272 -7.51 2.09 -11.47
N ARG A 273 -6.27 1.60 -11.32
CA ARG A 273 -5.99 0.16 -11.29
C ARG A 273 -5.37 -0.34 -9.99
N SER A 274 -4.66 0.46 -9.23
CA SER A 274 -4.09 -0.03 -7.95
C SER A 274 -4.97 0.39 -6.77
N PRO A 275 -5.26 -0.50 -5.81
CA PRO A 275 -6.12 -0.16 -4.67
C PRO A 275 -5.44 0.90 -3.80
N THR A 276 -6.24 1.81 -3.23
CA THR A 276 -5.72 2.78 -2.27
C THR A 276 -5.15 2.06 -1.05
N PHE A 277 -5.90 1.24 -0.34
CA PHE A 277 -5.44 0.64 0.92
C PHE A 277 -4.56 -0.61 0.76
N ALA A 278 -4.65 -1.29 -0.40
CA ALA A 278 -3.96 -2.56 -0.69
C ALA A 278 -3.97 -3.55 0.50
N PRO A 279 -5.16 -3.95 1.02
CA PRO A 279 -5.23 -4.82 2.20
C PRO A 279 -4.58 -6.19 1.93
N ILE A 280 -4.06 -6.83 2.98
CA ILE A 280 -3.59 -8.21 2.95
C ILE A 280 -4.66 -9.09 3.60
N ARG A 281 -5.25 -10.00 2.84
CA ARG A 281 -6.19 -11.03 3.32
C ARG A 281 -5.40 -12.20 3.84
N SER A 282 -5.82 -12.77 4.96
CA SER A 282 -5.07 -13.85 5.60
C SER A 282 -6.01 -14.86 6.24
N VAL A 283 -5.72 -16.14 6.07
CA VAL A 283 -6.49 -17.24 6.66
C VAL A 283 -5.58 -18.40 6.99
N LEU A 284 -5.84 -19.11 8.08
CA LEU A 284 -5.23 -20.41 8.34
C LEU A 284 -5.88 -21.45 7.44
N VAL A 285 -5.06 -22.21 6.72
CA VAL A 285 -5.50 -23.41 6.01
C VAL A 285 -4.93 -24.64 6.71
N ARG A 286 -5.72 -25.71 6.77
CA ARG A 286 -5.28 -27.00 7.28
C ARG A 286 -4.06 -27.47 6.50
N SER A 287 -3.07 -27.98 7.20
CA SER A 287 -1.89 -28.65 6.67
C SER A 287 -2.20 -29.72 5.62
N ALA A 288 -3.35 -30.39 5.75
CA ALA A 288 -3.87 -31.32 4.73
C ALA A 288 -4.03 -30.67 3.34
N PHE A 289 -4.35 -29.37 3.24
CA PHE A 289 -4.39 -28.65 1.96
C PHE A 289 -3.02 -28.68 1.28
N VAL A 290 -1.97 -28.40 2.06
CA VAL A 290 -0.60 -28.44 1.57
C VAL A 290 -0.22 -29.87 1.19
N GLU A 291 -0.54 -30.85 2.03
CA GLU A 291 -0.23 -32.27 1.80
C GLU A 291 -0.92 -32.81 0.52
N ASP A 292 -2.22 -32.56 0.38
CA ASP A 292 -3.08 -33.09 -0.69
C ASP A 292 -2.84 -32.39 -2.03
N PHE A 293 -2.57 -31.07 -2.01
CA PHE A 293 -2.48 -30.26 -3.24
C PHE A 293 -1.05 -29.91 -3.64
N LEU A 294 -0.16 -29.70 -2.68
CA LEU A 294 1.19 -29.16 -2.92
C LEU A 294 2.30 -30.19 -2.63
N GLY A 295 2.01 -31.24 -1.86
CA GLY A 295 3.02 -32.07 -1.21
C GLY A 295 3.85 -32.98 -2.10
N GLN A 296 3.34 -33.39 -3.27
CA GLN A 296 3.98 -34.47 -4.04
C GLN A 296 4.64 -34.05 -5.37
N TRP A 297 4.39 -32.84 -5.91
CA TRP A 297 4.66 -32.60 -7.36
C TRP A 297 5.10 -31.20 -7.78
N LEU A 298 5.61 -30.38 -6.88
CA LEU A 298 6.16 -29.08 -7.25
C LEU A 298 7.59 -29.28 -7.75
N VAL A 299 7.90 -28.91 -8.99
CA VAL A 299 9.25 -28.99 -9.59
C VAL A 299 9.90 -27.61 -9.50
N SER A 300 11.24 -27.52 -9.47
CA SER A 300 11.96 -26.24 -9.40
C SER A 300 11.56 -25.30 -10.56
N GLU A 301 11.50 -23.99 -10.30
CA GLU A 301 11.26 -22.92 -11.31
C GLU A 301 12.13 -23.08 -12.56
N HIS A 302 13.30 -23.71 -12.43
CA HIS A 302 14.29 -23.88 -13.50
C HIS A 302 14.17 -25.19 -14.28
N THR A 303 13.29 -26.12 -13.88
CA THR A 303 13.29 -27.48 -14.47
C THR A 303 12.13 -27.80 -15.41
N LEU A 304 10.99 -27.10 -15.35
CA LEU A 304 9.89 -27.28 -16.33
C LEU A 304 9.02 -26.00 -16.46
N ARG A 305 9.18 -25.26 -17.57
CA ARG A 305 8.10 -24.52 -18.24
C ARG A 305 8.00 -25.19 -19.62
N ASP A 306 6.93 -25.82 -20.09
CA ASP A 306 5.50 -25.52 -19.99
C ASP A 306 4.66 -26.65 -19.34
N GLY A 307 3.62 -26.30 -18.58
CA GLY A 307 2.70 -27.26 -17.96
C GLY A 307 2.93 -27.48 -16.47
N PHE A 308 2.66 -26.46 -15.66
CA PHE A 308 2.77 -26.52 -14.20
C PHE A 308 1.51 -27.19 -13.60
N LEU A 309 1.47 -28.52 -13.74
CA LEU A 309 0.48 -29.51 -13.26
C LEU A 309 -0.98 -29.08 -13.29
N VAL A 310 -1.71 -29.60 -14.29
CA VAL A 310 -3.15 -29.42 -14.42
C VAL A 310 -3.86 -30.56 -13.71
N ARG A 311 -4.61 -30.25 -12.64
CA ARG A 311 -5.59 -31.20 -12.09
C ARG A 311 -6.91 -31.03 -12.84
N VAL A 312 -7.42 -32.10 -13.43
CA VAL A 312 -8.75 -32.12 -14.04
C VAL A 312 -9.77 -32.45 -12.97
N MET A 313 -10.73 -31.55 -12.81
CA MET A 313 -11.89 -31.69 -11.93
C MET A 313 -12.93 -32.60 -12.59
N GLU A 314 -13.83 -33.19 -11.81
CA GLU A 314 -14.79 -34.22 -12.31
C GLU A 314 -15.72 -33.72 -13.44
N ASP A 315 -15.82 -32.40 -13.63
CA ASP A 315 -16.64 -31.75 -14.66
C ASP A 315 -15.84 -31.15 -15.84
N GLY A 316 -14.54 -31.38 -15.91
CA GLY A 316 -13.67 -30.96 -17.02
C GLY A 316 -12.92 -29.64 -16.82
N SER A 317 -13.23 -28.87 -15.76
CA SER A 317 -12.49 -27.66 -15.38
C SER A 317 -11.12 -27.99 -14.75
N ARG A 318 -10.19 -27.03 -14.72
CA ARG A 318 -8.76 -27.29 -14.45
C ARG A 318 -8.14 -26.34 -13.41
N LEU A 319 -7.37 -26.89 -12.47
CA LEU A 319 -6.53 -26.13 -11.53
C LEU A 319 -5.05 -26.28 -11.86
N ARG A 320 -4.31 -25.16 -11.88
CA ARG A 320 -2.89 -25.08 -12.24
C ARG A 320 -2.12 -24.30 -11.19
N VAL A 321 -1.01 -24.85 -10.71
CA VAL A 321 -0.12 -24.18 -9.75
C VAL A 321 1.05 -23.59 -10.54
N ILE A 322 1.17 -22.28 -10.68
CA ILE A 322 2.01 -21.66 -11.72
C ILE A 322 3.46 -21.40 -11.29
N ASN A 323 3.71 -21.07 -10.01
CA ASN A 323 5.05 -20.75 -9.49
C ASN A 323 5.18 -21.21 -8.04
N VAL A 324 6.33 -21.77 -7.65
CA VAL A 324 6.70 -22.03 -6.24
C VAL A 324 8.19 -21.78 -6.05
N ASP A 325 8.53 -20.82 -5.19
CA ASP A 325 9.90 -20.69 -4.67
C ASP A 325 10.13 -21.79 -3.62
N ARG A 326 11.07 -22.71 -3.88
CA ARG A 326 11.39 -23.83 -2.98
C ARG A 326 12.49 -23.50 -1.97
N LYS A 327 13.33 -22.49 -2.24
CA LYS A 327 14.43 -22.10 -1.35
C LYS A 327 13.90 -21.41 -0.10
N VAL A 328 12.85 -20.63 -0.30
CA VAL A 328 12.06 -20.01 0.77
C VAL A 328 10.60 -20.22 0.36
N CYS A 329 9.94 -21.29 0.80
CA CYS A 329 8.54 -21.58 0.44
C CYS A 329 7.60 -20.48 0.94
N ASN A 330 7.50 -19.40 0.16
CA ASN A 330 6.92 -18.13 0.57
C ASN A 330 5.84 -17.65 -0.40
N GLN A 331 5.78 -18.14 -1.63
CA GLN A 331 4.77 -17.73 -2.62
C GLN A 331 4.42 -18.88 -3.58
N ILE A 332 3.12 -19.09 -3.77
CA ILE A 332 2.52 -20.08 -4.66
C ILE A 332 1.43 -19.41 -5.49
N GLY A 333 1.56 -19.46 -6.82
CA GLY A 333 0.49 -19.03 -7.72
C GLY A 333 -0.49 -20.17 -8.01
N ILE A 334 -1.80 -19.98 -7.82
CA ILE A 334 -2.84 -20.96 -8.18
C ILE A 334 -3.86 -20.30 -9.11
N GLU A 335 -4.16 -20.95 -10.23
CA GLU A 335 -5.13 -20.51 -11.21
C GLU A 335 -6.17 -21.60 -11.48
N ALA A 336 -7.44 -21.21 -11.55
CA ALA A 336 -8.52 -22.04 -12.09
C ALA A 336 -8.81 -21.57 -13.53
N PHE A 337 -9.00 -22.49 -14.47
CA PHE A 337 -9.35 -22.12 -15.85
C PHE A 337 -10.15 -23.21 -16.58
N ASP A 338 -10.81 -22.77 -17.65
CA ASP A 338 -11.60 -23.60 -18.57
C ASP A 338 -10.89 -23.68 -19.93
N GLU A 339 -9.90 -24.57 -20.08
CA GLU A 339 -9.25 -24.83 -21.37
C GLU A 339 -9.37 -26.31 -21.76
N PRO A 340 -10.12 -26.64 -22.82
CA PRO A 340 -10.26 -28.01 -23.32
C PRO A 340 -8.93 -28.62 -23.81
N ASN A 341 -8.01 -27.77 -24.32
CA ASN A 341 -6.87 -28.19 -25.15
C ASN A 341 -5.47 -27.96 -24.53
N ALA A 342 -5.36 -27.69 -23.23
CA ALA A 342 -4.05 -27.42 -22.64
C ALA A 342 -3.13 -28.67 -22.70
N LEU A 343 -2.02 -28.54 -23.43
CA LEU A 343 -0.96 -29.53 -23.59
C LEU A 343 -0.06 -29.54 -22.35
N GLY A 344 -0.28 -30.47 -21.42
CA GLY A 344 0.55 -30.67 -20.23
C GLY A 344 0.26 -32.01 -19.55
N LYS A 345 1.11 -32.45 -18.60
CA LYS A 345 0.83 -33.65 -17.79
C LYS A 345 -0.42 -33.40 -16.92
N VAL A 346 -1.52 -34.04 -17.28
CA VAL A 346 -2.81 -33.96 -16.57
C VAL A 346 -2.92 -35.09 -15.54
N ARG A 347 -3.41 -34.79 -14.33
CA ARG A 347 -3.78 -35.80 -13.32
C ARG A 347 -5.23 -35.60 -12.89
N GLN A 348 -6.03 -36.67 -12.90
CA GLN A 348 -7.39 -36.63 -12.35
C GLN A 348 -7.34 -36.72 -10.82
N VAL A 349 -8.03 -35.79 -10.15
CA VAL A 349 -8.21 -35.75 -8.69
C VAL A 349 -9.63 -35.24 -8.43
N ASP A 350 -10.37 -35.91 -7.55
CA ASP A 350 -11.69 -35.45 -7.12
C ASP A 350 -11.57 -34.10 -6.37
N LEU A 351 -12.10 -33.05 -6.99
CA LEU A 351 -11.91 -31.65 -6.60
C LEU A 351 -13.21 -30.86 -6.78
N PRO A 352 -13.54 -29.94 -5.86
CA PRO A 352 -14.67 -29.03 -6.03
C PRO A 352 -14.48 -28.08 -7.22
N ARG A 353 -15.60 -27.69 -7.88
CA ARG A 353 -15.65 -26.90 -9.13
C ARG A 353 -14.93 -25.55 -9.10
N ARG A 354 -14.72 -24.96 -7.93
CA ARG A 354 -14.27 -23.58 -7.78
C ARG A 354 -13.20 -23.47 -6.68
N LEU A 355 -12.26 -22.54 -6.86
CA LEU A 355 -11.16 -22.30 -5.92
C LEU A 355 -11.67 -21.94 -4.52
N ASP A 356 -12.77 -21.20 -4.43
CA ASP A 356 -13.45 -20.90 -3.17
C ASP A 356 -13.94 -22.16 -2.46
N ASP A 357 -14.60 -23.10 -3.14
CA ASP A 357 -15.03 -24.36 -2.52
C ASP A 357 -13.86 -25.21 -2.01
N LEU A 358 -12.76 -25.24 -2.77
CA LEU A 358 -11.52 -25.88 -2.33
C LEU A 358 -10.97 -25.21 -1.07
N LEU A 359 -10.86 -23.88 -1.06
CA LEU A 359 -10.39 -23.14 0.10
C LEU A 359 -11.30 -23.34 1.31
N ASN A 360 -12.62 -23.25 1.16
CA ASN A 360 -13.59 -23.47 2.25
C ASN A 360 -13.52 -24.88 2.85
N ARG A 361 -13.10 -25.90 2.09
CA ARG A 361 -12.90 -27.26 2.62
C ARG A 361 -11.75 -27.34 3.62
N TYR A 362 -10.73 -26.50 3.47
CA TYR A 362 -9.50 -26.57 4.27
C TYR A 362 -9.23 -25.34 5.14
N ALA A 363 -9.89 -24.22 4.90
CA ALA A 363 -9.72 -22.99 5.66
C ALA A 363 -10.37 -23.11 7.05
N ASP A 364 -9.68 -22.57 8.05
CA ASP A 364 -10.28 -22.21 9.32
C ASP A 364 -10.85 -20.79 9.19
N LEU A 365 -12.15 -20.69 8.94
CA LEU A 365 -12.81 -19.43 8.62
C LEU A 365 -12.78 -18.42 9.78
N ASP A 366 -12.77 -18.91 11.02
CA ASP A 366 -12.67 -18.08 12.22
C ASP A 366 -11.31 -17.38 12.34
N SER A 367 -10.30 -17.86 11.61
CA SER A 367 -8.97 -17.26 11.54
C SER A 367 -8.80 -16.24 10.41
N PHE A 368 -9.85 -16.02 9.61
CA PHE A 368 -9.82 -15.04 8.53
C PHE A 368 -9.58 -13.65 9.12
N GLN A 369 -8.60 -12.95 8.56
CA GLN A 369 -8.21 -11.63 9.01
C GLN A 369 -7.78 -10.75 7.85
N THR A 370 -7.93 -9.45 8.05
CA THR A 370 -7.51 -8.41 7.11
C THR A 370 -6.46 -7.54 7.76
N ILE A 371 -5.25 -7.54 7.19
CA ILE A 371 -4.12 -6.74 7.64
C ILE A 371 -4.02 -5.50 6.75
N THR A 372 -4.21 -4.30 7.30
CA THR A 372 -4.25 -3.06 6.51
C THR A 372 -4.17 -1.81 7.41
N LEU A 373 -4.32 -0.63 6.81
CA LEU A 373 -4.24 0.67 7.50
C LEU A 373 -5.38 0.84 8.51
N ASP A 374 -5.12 1.53 9.62
CA ASP A 374 -6.12 1.77 10.66
C ASP A 374 -7.34 2.53 10.13
N SER A 375 -7.12 3.42 9.16
CA SER A 375 -8.23 4.09 8.48
C SER A 375 -9.14 3.12 7.76
N TYR A 376 -8.64 2.07 7.12
CA TYR A 376 -9.48 1.03 6.52
C TYR A 376 -10.37 0.38 7.59
N ALA A 377 -9.83 0.11 8.78
CA ALA A 377 -10.62 -0.38 9.93
C ALA A 377 -11.78 0.55 10.27
N SER A 378 -11.52 1.85 10.26
CA SER A 378 -12.55 2.86 10.53
C SER A 378 -13.54 3.08 9.39
N SER A 379 -13.30 2.49 8.21
CA SER A 379 -14.00 2.93 6.99
C SER A 379 -14.56 1.82 6.08
N HIS A 380 -13.73 0.87 5.69
CA HIS A 380 -14.06 -0.14 4.69
C HIS A 380 -14.29 -1.49 5.31
N TYR A 381 -13.82 -1.64 6.54
CA TYR A 381 -13.85 -2.87 7.28
C TYR A 381 -15.29 -3.22 7.65
N ASP A 382 -15.69 -4.37 7.16
CA ASP A 382 -16.95 -5.02 7.47
C ASP A 382 -16.58 -6.37 8.10
N PRO A 383 -16.77 -6.58 9.41
CA PRO A 383 -16.28 -7.77 10.09
C PRO A 383 -16.84 -9.07 9.51
N ASP A 384 -18.07 -9.04 8.97
CA ASP A 384 -18.71 -10.21 8.34
C ASP A 384 -18.06 -10.56 6.99
N ARG A 385 -17.44 -9.58 6.33
CA ARG A 385 -16.74 -9.71 5.05
C ARG A 385 -15.23 -9.90 5.22
N ASP A 386 -14.64 -9.19 6.16
CA ASP A 386 -13.21 -8.93 6.27
C ASP A 386 -12.56 -9.71 7.41
N GLY A 387 -13.34 -10.46 8.19
CA GLY A 387 -12.87 -11.24 9.32
C GLY A 387 -12.26 -10.35 10.39
N ARG A 388 -11.25 -10.82 11.12
CA ARG A 388 -10.57 -10.03 12.17
C ARG A 388 -9.70 -8.92 11.56
N PHE A 389 -9.81 -7.68 12.05
CA PHE A 389 -8.87 -6.62 11.68
C PHE A 389 -7.51 -6.78 12.36
N VAL A 390 -6.43 -6.50 11.61
CA VAL A 390 -5.05 -6.39 12.12
C VAL A 390 -4.40 -5.14 11.52
N SER A 391 -3.77 -4.30 12.34
CA SER A 391 -3.08 -3.11 11.85
C SER A 391 -1.83 -3.49 11.07
N ILE A 392 -1.63 -2.88 9.89
CA ILE A 392 -0.39 -3.06 9.10
C ILE A 392 0.85 -2.64 9.89
N ARG A 393 0.72 -1.72 10.85
CA ARG A 393 1.82 -1.30 11.72
C ARG A 393 2.26 -2.38 12.69
N GLU A 394 1.35 -3.27 13.07
CA GLU A 394 1.71 -4.46 13.85
C GLU A 394 2.60 -5.37 13.01
N LEU A 395 2.26 -5.55 11.72
CA LEU A 395 3.07 -6.30 10.77
C LEU A 395 4.45 -5.64 10.55
N GLU A 396 4.48 -4.34 10.34
CA GLU A 396 5.73 -3.56 10.16
C GLU A 396 6.65 -3.66 11.38
N ARG A 397 6.11 -3.46 12.59
CA ARG A 397 6.86 -3.65 13.85
C ARG A 397 7.35 -5.08 14.03
N SER A 398 6.55 -6.07 13.62
CA SER A 398 6.96 -7.49 13.62
C SER A 398 8.09 -7.81 12.64
N LEU A 399 8.42 -6.90 11.72
CA LEU A 399 9.54 -7.08 10.80
C LEU A 399 10.76 -6.22 11.15
N GLY A 400 10.62 -5.32 12.12
CA GLY A 400 11.69 -4.48 12.61
C GLY A 400 11.59 -3.01 12.22
N PHE A 401 10.52 -2.59 11.54
CA PHE A 401 10.28 -1.18 11.23
C PHE A 401 9.90 -0.36 12.47
N GLY A 402 10.16 0.95 12.37
CA GLY A 402 9.83 1.94 13.39
C GLY A 402 8.40 2.47 13.26
N GLU A 403 8.20 3.72 13.70
CA GLU A 403 6.92 4.42 13.54
C GLU A 403 6.68 4.84 12.08
N HIS A 404 7.77 5.04 11.33
CA HIS A 404 7.76 5.46 9.93
C HIS A 404 8.45 4.45 9.02
N LEU A 405 7.90 4.31 7.81
CA LEU A 405 8.53 3.62 6.69
C LEU A 405 9.46 4.59 5.97
N CYS A 406 10.70 4.69 6.45
CA CYS A 406 11.68 5.59 5.85
C CYS A 406 12.27 5.07 4.55
N LEU A 407 12.67 6.02 3.70
CA LEU A 407 13.27 5.81 2.40
C LEU A 407 14.80 5.90 2.47
N LEU A 408 15.44 5.04 1.70
CA LEU A 408 16.89 4.86 1.53
C LEU A 408 17.29 5.06 0.07
N GLU A 409 18.53 5.43 -0.22
CA GLU A 409 18.99 5.72 -1.58
C GLU A 409 19.51 4.49 -2.33
N LEU A 410 19.02 4.30 -3.56
CA LEU A 410 19.66 3.43 -4.53
C LEU A 410 20.41 4.27 -5.56
N PRO A 411 21.77 4.27 -5.56
CA PRO A 411 22.52 4.81 -6.69
C PRO A 411 22.14 4.05 -7.96
N HIS A 412 21.83 4.71 -9.07
CA HIS A 412 21.47 4.07 -10.34
C HIS A 412 21.72 5.00 -11.53
N ALA A 413 22.60 4.61 -12.45
CA ALA A 413 22.88 5.36 -13.69
C ALA A 413 23.15 6.87 -13.47
N GLY A 414 23.97 7.22 -12.47
CA GLY A 414 24.29 8.61 -12.13
C GLY A 414 23.18 9.37 -11.39
N LYS A 415 22.09 8.68 -11.01
CA LYS A 415 20.98 9.21 -10.19
C LYS A 415 20.89 8.46 -8.87
N TYR A 416 20.02 8.94 -7.99
CA TYR A 416 19.70 8.33 -6.70
C TYR A 416 18.19 8.11 -6.62
N LEU A 417 17.76 6.85 -6.69
CA LEU A 417 16.35 6.47 -6.68
C LEU A 417 15.83 6.27 -5.26
N ALA A 418 14.50 6.44 -5.12
CA ALA A 418 13.75 6.13 -3.92
C ALA A 418 13.71 4.61 -3.66
N ALA A 419 14.16 4.16 -2.48
CA ALA A 419 14.06 2.75 -2.11
C ALA A 419 13.50 2.59 -0.69
N THR A 420 12.60 1.63 -0.53
CA THR A 420 12.31 0.98 0.75
C THR A 420 13.24 -0.23 0.87
N PRO A 421 13.25 -0.94 2.01
CA PRO A 421 13.94 -2.23 2.10
C PRO A 421 13.46 -3.30 1.09
N PHE A 422 12.28 -3.14 0.48
CA PHE A 422 11.68 -4.16 -0.40
C PHE A 422 11.53 -3.72 -1.86
N ALA A 423 11.41 -2.43 -2.12
CA ALA A 423 11.01 -1.89 -3.42
C ALA A 423 11.75 -0.59 -3.74
N VAL A 424 12.08 -0.43 -5.02
CA VAL A 424 12.53 0.84 -5.60
C VAL A 424 11.35 1.51 -6.28
N VAL A 425 11.31 2.83 -6.20
CA VAL A 425 10.39 3.69 -6.96
C VAL A 425 11.21 4.51 -7.96
N ASP A 426 10.80 4.45 -9.21
CA ASP A 426 11.35 5.21 -10.32
C ASP A 426 10.22 5.95 -11.08
N GLY A 427 10.55 6.59 -12.20
CA GLY A 427 9.59 7.37 -12.99
C GLY A 427 8.52 6.53 -13.69
N GLN A 428 8.63 5.20 -13.70
CA GLN A 428 7.65 4.26 -14.28
C GLN A 428 6.77 3.61 -13.20
N GLY A 429 7.03 3.87 -11.91
CA GLY A 429 6.28 3.31 -10.79
C GLY A 429 7.21 2.64 -9.78
N SER A 430 6.72 1.58 -9.13
CA SER A 430 7.49 0.83 -8.15
C SER A 430 7.76 -0.60 -8.64
N ARG A 431 8.85 -1.21 -8.15
CA ARG A 431 9.13 -2.64 -8.33
C ARG A 431 9.98 -3.17 -7.18
N HIS A 432 9.99 -4.48 -7.00
CA HIS A 432 10.89 -5.11 -6.05
C HIS A 432 12.36 -4.89 -6.42
N LEU A 433 13.19 -4.73 -5.39
CA LEU A 433 14.65 -4.72 -5.53
C LEU A 433 15.14 -6.12 -5.91
N CYS A 434 16.09 -6.21 -6.84
CA CYS A 434 16.82 -7.46 -7.07
C CYS A 434 18.02 -7.57 -6.09
N ALA A 435 18.63 -8.76 -5.99
CA ALA A 435 19.72 -9.01 -5.04
C ALA A 435 20.89 -8.03 -5.16
N SER A 436 21.32 -7.72 -6.39
CA SER A 436 22.41 -6.75 -6.61
C SER A 436 22.00 -5.33 -6.24
N GLU A 437 20.73 -4.97 -6.34
CA GLU A 437 20.25 -3.67 -5.89
C GLU A 437 20.15 -3.59 -4.37
N VAL A 438 19.65 -4.64 -3.71
CA VAL A 438 19.64 -4.71 -2.24
C VAL A 438 21.04 -4.53 -1.67
N GLN A 439 22.04 -5.24 -2.23
CA GLN A 439 23.44 -5.08 -1.83
C GLN A 439 23.94 -3.64 -2.05
N ARG A 440 23.58 -3.02 -3.18
CA ARG A 440 23.99 -1.64 -3.48
C ARG A 440 23.36 -0.62 -2.53
N VAL A 441 22.08 -0.76 -2.20
CA VAL A 441 21.45 0.10 -1.17
C VAL A 441 22.14 -0.11 0.17
N TRP A 442 22.35 -1.38 0.57
CA TRP A 442 22.96 -1.69 1.86
C TRP A 442 24.36 -1.09 1.99
N THR A 443 25.26 -1.36 1.04
CA THR A 443 26.63 -0.84 1.08
C THR A 443 26.65 0.69 1.05
N HIS A 444 25.76 1.32 0.29
CA HIS A 444 25.69 2.77 0.20
C HIS A 444 25.21 3.42 1.50
N GLU A 445 24.12 2.92 2.07
CA GLU A 445 23.49 3.50 3.26
C GLU A 445 24.24 3.16 4.54
N SER A 446 24.72 1.92 4.69
CA SER A 446 25.51 1.52 5.88
C SER A 446 26.79 2.34 6.01
N ALA A 447 27.48 2.63 4.90
CA ALA A 447 28.66 3.48 4.90
C ALA A 447 28.34 4.92 5.34
N PHE A 448 27.23 5.48 4.85
CA PHE A 448 26.76 6.81 5.26
C PHE A 448 26.42 6.87 6.74
N PHE A 449 25.63 5.92 7.25
CA PHE A 449 25.23 5.92 8.66
C PHE A 449 26.39 5.65 9.61
N ALA A 450 27.38 4.83 9.22
CA ALA A 450 28.62 4.68 10.00
C ALA A 450 29.42 5.98 10.10
N GLN A 451 29.52 6.73 8.99
CA GLN A 451 30.13 8.06 8.98
C GLN A 451 29.34 9.08 9.81
N LEU A 452 28.01 9.05 9.71
CA LEU A 452 27.11 9.91 10.47
C LEU A 452 27.23 9.66 11.97
N GLU A 453 27.26 8.40 12.39
CA GLU A 453 27.42 7.97 13.79
C GLU A 453 28.79 8.39 14.35
N ALA A 454 29.88 8.16 13.61
CA ALA A 454 31.21 8.63 14.01
C ALA A 454 31.25 10.15 14.19
N LEU A 455 30.65 10.91 13.27
CA LEU A 455 30.55 12.37 13.39
C LEU A 455 29.68 12.78 14.59
N ARG A 456 28.56 12.08 14.80
CA ARG A 456 27.62 12.34 15.90
C ARG A 456 28.26 12.09 17.27
N GLU A 457 29.07 11.06 17.42
CA GLU A 457 29.67 10.66 18.69
C GLU A 457 31.04 11.29 18.96
N GLN A 458 31.90 11.33 17.94
CA GLN A 458 33.33 11.68 18.07
C GLN A 458 33.66 13.05 17.47
N GLY A 459 32.73 13.68 16.75
CA GLY A 459 32.96 14.94 16.06
C GLY A 459 33.92 14.81 14.88
N GLU A 460 34.49 15.93 14.43
CA GLU A 460 35.45 15.95 13.32
C GLU A 460 36.73 15.17 13.63
N GLY A 461 37.13 15.09 14.92
CA GLY A 461 38.31 14.35 15.38
C GLY A 461 38.26 12.84 15.10
N GLY A 462 37.05 12.26 15.05
CA GLY A 462 36.83 10.85 14.68
C GLY A 462 36.59 10.62 13.18
N CYS A 463 36.59 11.68 12.36
CA CYS A 463 36.19 11.64 10.95
C CYS A 463 37.27 12.18 10.00
N PRO A 464 38.42 11.49 9.82
CA PRO A 464 39.50 11.96 8.94
C PRO A 464 39.08 12.20 7.50
N TRP A 465 38.05 11.48 7.02
CA TRP A 465 37.44 11.63 5.69
C TRP A 465 36.87 13.03 5.44
N LEU A 466 36.50 13.79 6.49
CA LEU A 466 36.05 15.18 6.35
C LEU A 466 37.16 16.12 5.84
N ASN A 467 38.44 15.74 5.97
CA ASN A 467 39.57 16.49 5.42
C ASN A 467 39.68 16.37 3.90
N SER A 468 39.03 15.38 3.29
CA SER A 468 38.91 15.24 1.84
C SER A 468 37.72 16.07 1.35
N PRO A 469 37.95 17.17 0.59
CA PRO A 469 36.84 18.02 0.12
C PRO A 469 35.82 17.25 -0.72
N ARG A 470 36.28 16.26 -1.48
CA ARG A 470 35.44 15.39 -2.30
C ARG A 470 34.54 14.51 -1.44
N GLU A 471 35.08 13.83 -0.44
CA GLU A 471 34.31 12.94 0.44
C GLU A 471 33.32 13.72 1.30
N ARG A 472 33.77 14.85 1.86
CA ARG A 472 32.88 15.78 2.58
C ARG A 472 31.70 16.23 1.73
N THR A 473 31.94 16.61 0.47
CA THR A 473 30.88 17.04 -0.46
C THR A 473 29.90 15.91 -0.75
N LEU A 474 30.40 14.69 -0.99
CA LEU A 474 29.55 13.52 -1.25
C LEU A 474 28.69 13.15 -0.03
N PHE A 475 29.27 13.17 1.17
CA PHE A 475 28.57 12.91 2.42
C PHE A 475 27.46 13.94 2.67
N LEU A 476 27.77 15.24 2.57
CA LEU A 476 26.79 16.31 2.76
C LEU A 476 25.66 16.24 1.71
N ALA A 477 25.98 15.89 0.47
CA ALA A 477 24.97 15.70 -0.56
C ALA A 477 24.06 14.50 -0.28
N HIS A 478 24.59 13.39 0.26
CA HIS A 478 23.79 12.23 0.69
C HIS A 478 22.90 12.60 1.86
N TRP A 479 23.45 13.26 2.89
CA TRP A 479 22.67 13.73 4.03
C TRP A 479 21.51 14.61 3.56
N GLN A 480 21.77 15.56 2.67
CA GLN A 480 20.74 16.44 2.13
C GLN A 480 19.62 15.68 1.41
N ARG A 481 19.97 14.73 0.52
CA ARG A 481 18.95 13.95 -0.19
C ARG A 481 18.14 13.06 0.75
N LEU A 482 18.77 12.52 1.79
CA LEU A 482 18.07 11.75 2.81
C LEU A 482 17.04 12.60 3.56
N LEU A 483 17.39 13.86 3.88
CA LEU A 483 16.47 14.82 4.50
C LEU A 483 15.28 15.13 3.57
N ASP A 484 15.57 15.52 2.32
CA ASP A 484 14.52 15.91 1.36
C ASP A 484 13.57 14.73 1.06
N ARG A 485 14.08 13.52 0.87
CA ARG A 485 13.27 12.36 0.47
C ARG A 485 12.38 11.79 1.58
N ASN A 486 12.77 11.99 2.84
CA ASN A 486 11.98 11.60 3.99
C ASN A 486 11.16 12.77 4.56
N HIS A 487 11.06 13.87 3.82
CA HIS A 487 10.41 15.10 4.27
C HIS A 487 10.90 15.55 5.65
N LEU A 488 12.18 15.33 5.98
CA LEU A 488 12.81 15.84 7.19
C LEU A 488 13.17 17.30 6.97
N THR A 489 12.12 18.11 6.89
CA THR A 489 12.16 19.54 6.58
C THR A 489 11.42 20.29 7.67
N PRO A 490 11.70 21.58 7.89
CA PRO A 490 11.03 22.30 8.96
C PRO A 490 9.50 22.35 8.80
N GLY A 491 8.99 22.52 7.56
CA GLY A 491 7.54 22.56 7.31
C GLY A 491 6.80 21.25 7.57
N ALA A 492 7.52 20.12 7.62
CA ALA A 492 6.94 18.81 7.88
C ALA A 492 7.12 18.35 9.34
N LEU A 493 8.23 18.73 9.99
CA LEU A 493 8.55 18.27 11.35
C LEU A 493 8.06 19.22 12.46
N LEU A 494 8.02 20.52 12.20
CA LEU A 494 7.64 21.48 13.23
C LEU A 494 6.13 21.49 13.47
N ALA A 495 5.75 21.69 14.73
CA ALA A 495 4.36 21.83 15.11
C ALA A 495 3.72 23.04 14.41
N VAL A 496 2.47 22.89 13.99
CA VAL A 496 1.69 23.96 13.37
C VAL A 496 1.25 24.95 14.46
N PRO A 497 1.69 26.21 14.44
CA PRO A 497 1.27 27.20 15.43
C PRO A 497 -0.13 27.74 15.16
N ASP A 498 -0.77 28.29 16.19
CA ASP A 498 -2.10 28.92 16.10
C ASP A 498 -2.13 30.16 15.22
N ARG A 499 -1.01 30.88 15.10
CA ARG A 499 -0.85 32.04 14.22
C ARG A 499 0.45 31.89 13.42
N PRO A 500 0.37 31.47 12.15
CA PRO A 500 1.57 31.24 11.37
C PRO A 500 2.18 32.56 10.93
N ARG A 501 3.51 32.63 10.94
CA ARG A 501 4.24 33.76 10.34
C ARG A 501 4.20 33.65 8.82
N ASP A 502 4.31 34.78 8.11
CA ASP A 502 4.28 34.81 6.65
C ASP A 502 5.38 33.94 5.99
N SER A 503 6.50 33.73 6.69
CA SER A 503 7.62 32.89 6.23
C SER A 503 7.40 31.40 6.46
N GLN A 504 6.47 30.99 7.31
CA GLN A 504 6.25 29.57 7.62
C GLN A 504 5.61 28.84 6.44
N ARG A 505 5.99 27.58 6.28
CA ARG A 505 5.58 26.72 5.17
C ARG A 505 5.06 25.39 5.70
N ASP A 506 4.13 24.77 5.00
CA ASP A 506 3.74 23.38 5.27
C ASP A 506 4.78 22.40 4.71
N GLY A 507 4.59 21.10 4.95
CA GLY A 507 5.48 20.04 4.45
C GLY A 507 5.54 19.95 2.92
N GLN A 508 4.67 20.65 2.20
CA GLN A 508 4.66 20.74 0.74
C GLN A 508 5.25 22.06 0.23
N GLY A 509 5.70 22.94 1.13
CA GLY A 509 6.28 24.23 0.79
C GLY A 509 5.27 25.33 0.47
N ASN A 510 3.99 25.17 0.81
CA ASN A 510 2.97 26.20 0.65
C ASN A 510 2.98 27.18 1.83
N ALA A 511 2.59 28.44 1.62
CA ALA A 511 2.35 29.37 2.72
C ALA A 511 1.30 28.83 3.70
N LEU A 512 1.72 28.58 4.94
CA LEU A 512 0.91 27.90 5.96
C LEU A 512 -0.40 28.66 6.28
N GLY A 513 -0.35 30.00 6.27
CA GLY A 513 -1.53 30.84 6.44
C GLY A 513 -2.59 30.60 5.37
N LYS A 514 -2.21 30.52 4.09
CA LYS A 514 -3.13 30.24 2.98
C LYS A 514 -3.73 28.84 3.08
N VAL A 515 -2.90 27.84 3.38
CA VAL A 515 -3.37 26.45 3.57
C VAL A 515 -4.44 26.39 4.66
N ARG A 516 -4.21 27.07 5.79
CA ARG A 516 -5.18 27.13 6.90
C ARG A 516 -6.45 27.88 6.51
N TRP A 517 -6.31 28.99 5.79
CA TRP A 517 -7.44 29.75 5.28
C TRP A 517 -8.30 28.92 4.34
N GLU A 518 -7.71 28.28 3.31
CA GLU A 518 -8.44 27.45 2.36
C GLU A 518 -9.12 26.26 3.04
N ARG A 519 -8.48 25.63 4.04
CA ARG A 519 -9.09 24.57 4.86
C ARG A 519 -10.31 25.09 5.63
N ALA A 520 -10.17 26.18 6.37
CA ALA A 520 -11.27 26.77 7.14
C ALA A 520 -12.43 27.23 6.23
N PHE A 521 -12.08 27.77 5.07
CA PHE A 521 -13.04 28.16 4.04
C PHE A 521 -13.80 26.96 3.48
N ALA A 522 -13.09 25.90 3.10
CA ALA A 522 -13.70 24.67 2.58
C ALA A 522 -14.69 24.06 3.59
N GLU A 523 -14.32 23.95 4.86
CA GLU A 523 -15.23 23.49 5.93
C GLU A 523 -16.51 24.33 6.01
N ARG A 524 -16.37 25.66 5.94
CA ARG A 524 -17.52 26.57 6.02
C ARG A 524 -18.46 26.41 4.82
N ILE A 525 -17.93 26.40 3.61
CA ILE A 525 -18.73 26.18 2.39
C ILE A 525 -19.40 24.81 2.46
N TRP A 526 -18.66 23.80 2.91
CA TRP A 526 -19.19 22.44 3.03
C TRP A 526 -20.34 22.30 4.03
N GLN A 527 -20.45 23.21 4.99
CA GLN A 527 -21.57 23.27 5.95
C GLN A 527 -22.64 24.31 5.59
N TRP A 528 -22.45 25.07 4.52
CA TRP A 528 -23.35 26.16 4.15
C TRP A 528 -24.74 25.65 3.74
N PRO A 529 -25.83 26.00 4.46
CA PRO A 529 -27.17 25.48 4.19
C PRO A 529 -27.75 25.91 2.84
N ALA A 530 -27.35 27.06 2.31
CA ALA A 530 -27.85 27.58 1.04
C ALA A 530 -27.49 26.68 -0.18
N LEU A 531 -26.59 25.72 0.00
CA LEU A 531 -26.25 24.73 -1.03
C LEU A 531 -27.21 23.51 -1.05
N ASP A 532 -28.05 23.33 -0.03
CA ASP A 532 -28.78 22.06 0.13
C ASP A 532 -29.76 21.78 -0.99
N THR A 533 -30.59 22.77 -1.36
CA THR A 533 -31.57 22.60 -2.46
C THR A 533 -30.83 22.35 -3.78
N LEU A 534 -29.87 23.22 -4.10
CA LEU A 534 -29.05 23.13 -5.32
C LEU A 534 -28.41 21.75 -5.49
N LEU A 535 -27.69 21.27 -4.46
CA LEU A 535 -26.98 19.99 -4.53
C LEU A 535 -27.94 18.79 -4.50
N SER A 536 -29.10 18.91 -3.84
CA SER A 536 -30.11 17.84 -3.83
C SER A 536 -30.74 17.67 -5.22
N ASP A 537 -31.09 18.77 -5.88
CA ASP A 537 -31.65 18.74 -7.24
C ASP A 537 -30.67 18.11 -8.23
N MET A 538 -29.38 18.48 -8.14
CA MET A 538 -28.32 17.87 -8.95
C MET A 538 -28.18 16.36 -8.70
N ALA A 539 -28.25 15.93 -7.43
CA ALA A 539 -28.15 14.51 -7.10
C ALA A 539 -29.31 13.69 -7.70
N LEU A 540 -30.54 14.22 -7.66
CA LEU A 540 -31.71 13.59 -8.28
C LEU A 540 -31.55 13.47 -9.79
N ARG A 541 -31.01 14.49 -10.45
CA ARG A 541 -30.73 14.49 -11.89
C ARG A 541 -29.68 13.44 -12.27
N LEU A 542 -28.57 13.39 -11.54
CA LEU A 542 -27.54 12.36 -11.76
C LEU A 542 -28.09 10.94 -11.60
N ARG A 543 -28.98 10.73 -10.61
CA ARG A 543 -29.67 9.45 -10.45
C ARG A 543 -30.55 9.12 -11.66
N ALA A 544 -31.22 10.11 -12.24
CA ALA A 544 -32.11 9.94 -13.39
C ALA A 544 -31.36 9.61 -14.70
N LEU A 545 -30.10 10.03 -14.85
CA LEU A 545 -29.27 9.71 -16.04
C LEU A 545 -28.96 8.20 -16.19
N GLY A 546 -29.23 7.39 -15.18
CA GLY A 546 -29.05 5.94 -15.23
C GLY A 546 -27.58 5.48 -15.23
N GLY A 547 -27.36 4.17 -15.31
CA GLY A 547 -26.02 3.58 -15.28
C GLY A 547 -25.31 3.66 -13.92
N VAL A 548 -26.03 3.97 -12.85
CA VAL A 548 -25.51 4.11 -11.48
C VAL A 548 -24.77 2.85 -11.01
N GLN A 549 -25.17 1.67 -11.48
CA GLN A 549 -24.51 0.39 -11.18
C GLN A 549 -23.06 0.29 -11.69
N LYS A 550 -22.70 1.03 -12.74
CA LYS A 550 -21.32 1.07 -13.28
C LYS A 550 -20.40 1.94 -12.42
N LEU A 551 -20.97 2.88 -11.66
CA LEU A 551 -20.21 3.73 -10.75
C LEU A 551 -19.63 2.93 -9.58
N LEU A 552 -20.25 1.80 -9.23
CA LEU A 552 -19.76 0.89 -8.21
C LEU A 552 -18.48 0.16 -8.62
N ASP A 553 -17.98 0.33 -9.83
CA ASP A 553 -16.66 -0.20 -10.20
C ASP A 553 -15.53 0.77 -9.81
N ASP A 554 -15.86 1.99 -9.36
CA ASP A 554 -14.89 2.95 -8.83
C ASP A 554 -14.54 2.64 -7.36
N PRO A 555 -13.25 2.42 -7.03
CA PRO A 555 -12.81 2.06 -5.69
C PRO A 555 -13.03 3.19 -4.66
N TYR A 556 -13.01 4.45 -5.08
CA TYR A 556 -13.13 5.61 -4.20
C TYR A 556 -14.60 5.86 -3.81
N LEU A 557 -15.53 5.55 -4.72
CA LEU A 557 -16.95 5.55 -4.40
C LEU A 557 -17.30 4.36 -3.50
N GLN A 558 -16.84 3.15 -3.81
CA GLN A 558 -17.04 1.97 -2.94
C GLN A 558 -16.58 2.24 -1.51
N ALA A 559 -15.42 2.88 -1.38
CA ALA A 559 -14.86 3.30 -0.12
C ALA A 559 -15.78 4.17 0.73
N THR A 560 -16.41 5.13 0.07
CA THR A 560 -17.29 6.10 0.73
C THR A 560 -18.63 5.46 1.08
N LEU A 561 -19.11 4.53 0.25
CA LEU A 561 -20.34 3.78 0.50
C LEU A 561 -20.19 2.77 1.66
N ALA A 562 -19.04 2.11 1.80
CA ALA A 562 -18.75 1.25 2.96
C ALA A 562 -18.84 2.03 4.28
N GLN A 563 -18.30 3.26 4.29
CA GLN A 563 -18.39 4.18 5.42
C GLN A 563 -19.82 4.62 5.70
N ALA A 564 -20.59 4.92 4.64
CA ALA A 564 -22.00 5.23 4.76
C ALA A 564 -22.81 4.08 5.38
N ALA A 565 -22.49 2.83 5.02
CA ALA A 565 -23.17 1.65 5.51
C ALA A 565 -23.07 1.52 7.04
N GLN A 566 -21.89 1.79 7.62
CA GLN A 566 -21.69 1.72 9.08
C GLN A 566 -22.52 2.76 9.84
N LEU A 567 -22.75 3.94 9.25
CA LEU A 567 -23.54 5.00 9.86
C LEU A 567 -25.04 4.69 9.92
N ARG A 568 -25.50 3.72 9.12
CA ARG A 568 -26.92 3.39 8.91
C ARG A 568 -27.16 1.89 8.95
N ALA A 569 -26.33 1.15 9.69
CA ALA A 569 -26.40 -0.30 9.77
C ALA A 569 -27.79 -0.78 10.22
N ASP A 570 -28.44 -0.04 11.11
CA ASP A 570 -29.77 -0.36 11.65
C ASP A 570 -30.92 -0.24 10.64
N GLU A 571 -30.71 0.45 9.51
CA GLU A 571 -31.74 0.73 8.50
C GLU A 571 -31.58 -0.12 7.22
N LEU A 572 -30.49 -0.88 7.12
CA LEU A 572 -30.21 -1.75 5.99
C LEU A 572 -30.58 -3.19 6.34
N GLU A 573 -31.54 -3.75 5.61
CA GLU A 573 -31.79 -5.18 5.67
C GLU A 573 -30.53 -5.98 5.27
N PRO A 574 -30.33 -7.20 5.81
CA PRO A 574 -29.26 -8.09 5.37
C PRO A 574 -29.34 -8.32 3.86
N MET A 575 -28.33 -7.89 3.11
CA MET A 575 -28.30 -8.00 1.66
C MET A 575 -26.85 -8.16 1.14
N PRO A 576 -26.65 -8.77 -0.03
CA PRO A 576 -25.31 -8.90 -0.62
C PRO A 576 -24.63 -7.54 -0.82
N HIS A 577 -23.31 -7.46 -0.61
CA HIS A 577 -22.56 -6.19 -0.59
C HIS A 577 -22.83 -5.28 -1.79
N ARG A 578 -22.81 -5.81 -3.01
CA ARG A 578 -23.04 -4.99 -4.21
C ARG A 578 -24.47 -4.45 -4.29
N ALA A 579 -25.45 -5.19 -3.77
CA ALA A 579 -26.83 -4.74 -3.69
C ALA A 579 -26.99 -3.66 -2.60
N ARG A 580 -26.31 -3.84 -1.46
CA ARG A 580 -26.19 -2.85 -0.38
C ARG A 580 -25.63 -1.54 -0.88
N ASP A 581 -24.49 -1.58 -1.56
CA ASP A 581 -23.80 -0.40 -2.06
C ASP A 581 -24.63 0.32 -3.13
N LEU A 582 -25.32 -0.43 -4.01
CA LEU A 582 -26.23 0.17 -4.99
C LEU A 582 -27.43 0.86 -4.32
N ARG A 583 -28.00 0.24 -3.28
CA ARG A 583 -29.11 0.82 -2.50
C ARG A 583 -28.64 2.09 -1.81
N LEU A 584 -27.50 2.04 -1.12
CA LEU A 584 -26.89 3.19 -0.45
C LEU A 584 -26.56 4.33 -1.42
N LEU A 585 -26.00 4.03 -2.60
CA LEU A 585 -25.70 5.04 -3.60
C LEU A 585 -26.97 5.74 -4.09
N LYS A 586 -28.03 4.97 -4.44
CA LYS A 586 -29.32 5.55 -4.86
C LYS A 586 -29.97 6.37 -3.76
N TRP A 587 -29.82 5.92 -2.52
CA TRP A 587 -30.33 6.56 -1.31
C TRP A 587 -29.63 7.89 -1.05
N LEU A 588 -28.30 7.91 -1.01
CA LEU A 588 -27.49 9.13 -0.80
C LEU A 588 -27.67 10.18 -1.90
N LEU A 589 -28.04 9.75 -3.12
CA LEU A 589 -28.36 10.63 -4.23
C LEU A 589 -29.82 11.13 -4.25
N ALA A 590 -30.68 10.74 -3.29
CA ALA A 590 -32.09 11.08 -3.36
C ALA A 590 -32.78 11.43 -2.03
N GLU A 591 -32.34 10.88 -0.90
CA GLU A 591 -33.03 11.06 0.37
C GLU A 591 -32.37 12.14 1.25
N HIS A 592 -33.20 12.93 1.94
CA HIS A 592 -32.77 14.07 2.75
C HIS A 592 -32.33 13.69 4.18
N GLU A 593 -32.54 12.44 4.59
CA GLU A 593 -32.29 11.99 5.96
C GLU A 593 -30.85 11.55 6.24
N ALA A 594 -29.99 11.47 5.23
CA ALA A 594 -28.58 11.13 5.40
C ALA A 594 -27.74 12.33 5.87
N PRO A 595 -26.61 12.12 6.57
CA PRO A 595 -25.69 13.20 6.94
C PRO A 595 -25.31 14.05 5.72
N ARG A 596 -25.53 15.37 5.82
CA ARG A 596 -25.35 16.34 4.72
C ARG A 596 -24.01 16.16 4.01
N SER A 597 -22.93 16.16 4.77
CA SER A 597 -21.58 16.12 4.23
C SER A 597 -21.26 14.81 3.50
N LEU A 598 -21.87 13.69 3.89
CA LEU A 598 -21.71 12.40 3.22
C LEU A 598 -22.43 12.39 1.87
N ARG A 599 -23.66 12.92 1.80
CA ARG A 599 -24.36 13.09 0.52
C ARG A 599 -23.57 13.95 -0.45
N ARG A 600 -23.03 15.08 0.04
CA ARG A 600 -22.20 15.98 -0.75
C ARG A 600 -20.93 15.26 -1.24
N GLN A 601 -20.29 14.46 -0.39
CA GLN A 601 -19.11 13.67 -0.79
C GLN A 601 -19.45 12.70 -1.92
N VAL A 602 -20.52 11.92 -1.79
CA VAL A 602 -20.96 10.98 -2.83
C VAL A 602 -21.35 11.70 -4.11
N LEU A 603 -22.09 12.81 -4.01
CA LEU A 603 -22.45 13.63 -5.17
C LEU A 603 -21.21 14.07 -5.95
N PHE A 604 -20.22 14.67 -5.28
CA PHE A 604 -19.04 15.17 -5.96
C PHE A 604 -18.11 14.06 -6.48
N GLN A 605 -18.04 12.90 -5.82
CA GLN A 605 -17.36 11.73 -6.38
C GLN A 605 -18.04 11.22 -7.65
N VAL A 606 -19.37 11.15 -7.67
CA VAL A 606 -20.13 10.76 -8.87
C VAL A 606 -19.93 11.78 -9.99
N LEU A 607 -19.96 13.08 -9.68
CA LEU A 607 -19.67 14.15 -10.64
C LEU A 607 -18.26 14.03 -11.20
N TRP A 608 -17.28 13.73 -10.35
CA TRP A 608 -15.90 13.49 -10.79
C TRP A 608 -15.80 12.31 -11.76
N ILE A 609 -16.36 11.15 -11.41
CA ILE A 609 -16.35 9.96 -12.27
C ILE A 609 -17.03 10.23 -13.63
N ARG A 610 -18.05 11.09 -13.66
CA ARG A 610 -18.82 11.45 -14.85
C ARG A 610 -18.28 12.66 -15.60
N ALA A 611 -17.29 13.39 -15.09
CA ALA A 611 -16.80 14.62 -15.69
C ALA A 611 -16.29 14.35 -17.13
N GLY A 612 -16.77 15.15 -18.08
CA GLY A 612 -16.48 15.00 -19.51
C GLY A 612 -17.32 13.92 -20.21
N GLN A 613 -18.15 13.16 -19.49
CA GLN A 613 -19.03 12.12 -20.03
C GLN A 613 -20.50 12.55 -20.08
N LEU A 614 -20.85 13.68 -19.45
CA LEU A 614 -22.23 14.16 -19.40
C LEU A 614 -22.62 14.87 -20.71
N GLY A 615 -21.63 15.44 -21.41
CA GLY A 615 -21.79 16.07 -22.71
C GLY A 615 -22.51 17.42 -22.63
N GLY A 616 -21.84 18.48 -22.16
CA GLY A 616 -22.43 19.82 -22.07
C GLY A 616 -22.01 20.84 -23.12
N GLY A 617 -20.89 20.62 -23.83
CA GLY A 617 -20.47 21.47 -24.97
C GLY A 617 -20.30 22.97 -24.69
N HIS A 618 -20.42 23.43 -23.43
CA HIS A 618 -20.30 24.84 -23.08
C HIS A 618 -18.86 25.30 -23.25
N GLY A 619 -18.67 26.28 -24.14
CA GLY A 619 -17.36 26.83 -24.43
C GLY A 619 -16.88 27.80 -23.36
N GLU A 620 -15.58 28.07 -23.39
CA GLU A 620 -15.00 29.16 -22.60
C GLU A 620 -15.58 30.50 -23.06
N VAL A 621 -16.00 31.31 -22.09
CA VAL A 621 -16.60 32.63 -22.29
C VAL A 621 -15.56 33.74 -22.11
N HIS A 622 -14.69 33.58 -21.10
CA HIS A 622 -13.60 34.51 -20.84
C HIS A 622 -12.26 33.89 -21.23
N ALA A 623 -11.64 34.43 -22.28
CA ALA A 623 -10.32 34.00 -22.72
C ALA A 623 -9.25 34.37 -21.67
N HIS A 624 -8.39 33.41 -21.34
CA HIS A 624 -7.18 33.61 -20.53
C HIS A 624 -6.09 32.67 -21.02
N SER A 625 -4.83 33.00 -20.77
CA SER A 625 -3.68 32.37 -21.44
C SER A 625 -3.28 31.00 -20.88
N LEU A 626 -3.69 30.65 -19.67
CA LEU A 626 -3.29 29.37 -19.04
C LEU A 626 -4.21 28.24 -19.48
N ARG A 627 -3.64 27.06 -19.69
CA ARG A 627 -4.38 25.83 -20.01
C ARG A 627 -4.40 24.88 -18.81
N ALA A 628 -5.43 24.04 -18.74
CA ALA A 628 -5.49 22.95 -17.77
C ALA A 628 -4.50 21.83 -18.12
N GLY A 629 -4.16 20.99 -17.13
CA GLY A 629 -3.40 19.77 -17.36
C GLY A 629 -1.88 19.92 -17.25
N ASN A 630 -1.39 20.59 -16.21
CA ASN A 630 0.05 20.69 -15.91
C ASN A 630 0.54 19.71 -14.83
N ALA A 631 -0.21 18.65 -14.54
CA ALA A 631 0.19 17.61 -13.59
C ALA A 631 1.08 16.56 -14.26
N LEU A 632 2.28 16.32 -13.73
CA LEU A 632 3.12 15.16 -14.06
C LEU A 632 2.90 14.07 -13.01
N SER A 633 2.78 12.82 -13.46
CA SER A 633 2.84 11.67 -12.56
C SER A 633 4.24 11.56 -11.97
N ARG A 634 4.34 11.78 -10.66
CA ARG A 634 5.56 11.67 -9.85
C ARG A 634 5.15 11.23 -8.45
N PRO A 635 4.99 9.92 -8.21
CA PRO A 635 4.62 9.43 -6.89
C PRO A 635 5.67 9.84 -5.86
N ASP A 636 5.20 10.35 -4.72
CA ASP A 636 6.01 10.60 -3.52
C ASP A 636 5.88 9.40 -2.58
N PRO A 637 6.90 8.52 -2.51
CA PRO A 637 6.77 7.28 -1.74
C PRO A 637 6.62 7.53 -0.25
N TRP A 638 7.20 8.61 0.27
CA TRP A 638 7.15 8.92 1.69
C TRP A 638 5.73 9.32 2.08
N LEU A 639 5.12 10.24 1.32
CA LEU A 639 3.74 10.65 1.58
C LEU A 639 2.77 9.49 1.37
N ILE A 640 2.97 8.67 0.34
CA ILE A 640 2.11 7.50 0.12
C ILE A 640 2.19 6.50 1.29
N LEU A 641 3.37 6.26 1.87
CA LEU A 641 3.50 5.25 2.93
C LEU A 641 3.20 5.79 4.34
N ASN A 642 3.41 7.09 4.58
CA ASN A 642 3.40 7.67 5.93
C ASN A 642 2.37 8.79 6.14
N ALA A 643 1.71 9.33 5.11
CA ALA A 643 0.80 10.46 5.29
C ALA A 643 -0.40 10.08 6.16
N ARG A 644 -0.63 10.82 7.24
CA ARG A 644 -1.81 10.70 8.11
C ARG A 644 -2.37 12.09 8.41
N PRO A 645 -3.42 12.53 7.71
CA PRO A 645 -4.00 13.82 7.99
C PRO A 645 -4.85 13.70 9.27
N GLN A 646 -4.25 14.03 10.42
CA GLN A 646 -4.92 13.97 11.73
C GLN A 646 -6.25 14.75 11.76
N TRP A 647 -6.39 15.77 10.92
CA TRP A 647 -7.59 16.59 10.78
C TRP A 647 -8.74 15.93 9.99
N LEU A 648 -8.47 14.90 9.19
CA LEU A 648 -9.53 14.13 8.52
C LEU A 648 -10.21 13.14 9.46
N ALA A 649 -9.55 12.76 10.55
CA ALA A 649 -10.05 11.78 11.51
C ALA A 649 -11.05 12.37 12.54
N GLY A 650 -11.39 13.66 12.44
CA GLY A 650 -12.28 14.36 13.37
C GLY A 650 -13.64 14.75 12.79
N GLY A 651 -14.68 14.74 13.62
CA GLY A 651 -16.00 15.30 13.30
C GLY A 651 -16.72 14.63 12.12
N ASP A 652 -17.35 15.46 11.28
CA ASP A 652 -18.15 15.08 10.10
C ASP A 652 -17.27 14.69 8.89
N ASN A 653 -16.00 14.36 9.10
CA ASN A 653 -15.03 14.01 8.04
C ASN A 653 -14.56 12.56 8.17
N ARG A 654 -15.05 11.82 9.16
CA ARG A 654 -14.64 10.43 9.46
C ARG A 654 -14.82 9.44 8.31
N TRP A 655 -15.64 9.77 7.31
CA TRP A 655 -15.82 8.93 6.13
C TRP A 655 -14.83 9.24 4.98
N LEU A 656 -13.86 10.14 5.17
CA LEU A 656 -12.85 10.45 4.16
C LEU A 656 -11.69 9.45 4.24
N ILE A 657 -11.14 9.09 3.08
CA ILE A 657 -9.98 8.19 3.01
C ILE A 657 -8.71 8.96 3.41
N ALA A 658 -8.34 8.88 4.69
CA ALA A 658 -7.22 9.65 5.24
C ALA A 658 -5.89 9.42 4.49
N GLU A 659 -5.53 8.16 4.25
CA GLU A 659 -4.29 7.71 3.61
C GLU A 659 -4.49 7.49 2.11
N ASP A 660 -5.35 8.28 1.47
CA ASP A 660 -5.57 8.18 0.03
C ASP A 660 -4.26 8.43 -0.71
N LYS A 661 -3.76 7.39 -1.38
CA LYS A 661 -2.53 7.50 -2.15
C LYS A 661 -2.69 8.37 -3.37
N TYR A 662 -3.92 8.65 -3.82
CA TYR A 662 -4.23 9.51 -4.97
C TYR A 662 -4.51 10.96 -4.57
N ARG A 663 -4.00 11.44 -3.43
CA ARG A 663 -4.04 12.87 -3.10
C ARG A 663 -3.13 13.69 -4.01
N GLY A 664 -3.46 14.96 -4.19
CA GLY A 664 -2.77 15.91 -5.07
C GLY A 664 -1.25 15.86 -4.91
N ALA A 665 -0.79 15.91 -3.66
CA ALA A 665 0.63 15.90 -3.32
C ALA A 665 1.28 14.50 -3.32
N HIS A 666 0.51 13.41 -3.37
CA HIS A 666 1.04 12.05 -3.24
C HIS A 666 1.45 11.45 -4.60
N GLN A 667 0.74 11.77 -5.68
CA GLN A 667 0.97 11.18 -7.01
C GLN A 667 1.48 12.17 -8.05
N TRP A 668 1.28 13.46 -7.81
CA TRP A 668 1.46 14.46 -8.85
C TRP A 668 2.41 15.56 -8.40
N ALA A 669 3.24 15.97 -9.36
CA ALA A 669 4.05 17.17 -9.26
C ALA A 669 3.72 18.07 -10.46
N PRO A 670 3.79 19.39 -10.33
CA PRO A 670 3.52 20.29 -11.42
C PRO A 670 4.64 20.19 -12.45
N ASP A 671 4.30 20.28 -13.73
CA ASP A 671 5.28 20.39 -14.81
C ASP A 671 6.00 21.74 -14.72
N PRO A 672 7.30 21.78 -14.37
CA PRO A 672 8.02 23.05 -14.21
C PRO A 672 8.14 23.85 -15.52
N GLN A 673 7.92 23.21 -16.67
CA GLN A 673 7.96 23.89 -17.97
C GLN A 673 6.60 24.47 -18.38
N HIS A 674 5.53 24.11 -17.69
CA HIS A 674 4.19 24.56 -18.05
C HIS A 674 3.92 25.97 -17.50
N PRO A 675 3.42 26.93 -18.31
CA PRO A 675 3.18 28.31 -17.86
C PRO A 675 2.26 28.45 -16.64
N ALA A 676 1.27 27.56 -16.51
CA ALA A 676 0.38 27.52 -15.35
C ALA A 676 1.13 27.22 -14.03
N THR A 677 2.21 26.44 -14.08
CA THR A 677 3.02 26.14 -12.89
C THR A 677 3.70 27.40 -12.37
N ALA A 678 4.41 28.12 -13.25
CA ALA A 678 5.04 29.39 -12.90
C ALA A 678 4.01 30.40 -12.36
N TYR A 679 2.83 30.46 -12.96
CA TYR A 679 1.75 31.33 -12.51
C TYR A 679 1.26 31.00 -11.10
N MET A 680 1.08 29.72 -10.79
CA MET A 680 0.66 29.26 -9.47
C MET A 680 1.76 29.47 -8.42
N ASP A 681 3.03 29.34 -8.80
CA ASP A 681 4.17 29.61 -7.94
C ASP A 681 4.30 31.09 -7.60
N ASP A 682 4.10 31.95 -8.60
CA ASP A 682 4.01 33.41 -8.41
C ASP A 682 2.88 33.74 -7.43
N LEU A 683 1.69 33.17 -7.64
CA LEU A 683 0.57 33.34 -6.72
C LEU A 683 0.77 32.66 -5.37
N ASP A 684 1.77 31.78 -5.22
CA ASP A 684 1.98 30.94 -4.04
C ASP A 684 0.68 30.27 -3.60
N ALA A 685 -0.05 29.70 -4.57
CA ALA A 685 -1.31 29.00 -4.32
C ALA A 685 -1.02 27.72 -3.51
N PRO A 686 -1.78 27.37 -2.46
CA PRO A 686 -1.67 26.06 -1.82
C PRO A 686 -1.91 24.96 -2.85
N PHE A 687 -1.29 23.79 -2.71
CA PHE A 687 -1.37 22.66 -3.66
C PHE A 687 -0.64 22.86 -5.01
N ILE A 688 -0.08 21.76 -5.49
CA ILE A 688 0.85 21.72 -6.63
C ILE A 688 0.33 20.84 -7.78
N GLY A 689 -0.92 20.38 -7.70
CA GLY A 689 -1.51 19.46 -8.69
C GLY A 689 -1.75 20.12 -10.04
N GLY A 690 -1.79 21.45 -10.08
CA GLY A 690 -1.96 22.20 -11.32
C GLY A 690 -3.43 22.47 -11.65
N ILE A 691 -3.68 23.20 -12.74
CA ILE A 691 -5.04 23.55 -13.17
C ILE A 691 -5.76 22.28 -13.65
N SER A 692 -6.85 21.93 -12.95
CA SER A 692 -7.52 20.63 -13.06
C SER A 692 -8.32 20.44 -14.35
N VAL A 693 -7.93 19.45 -15.16
CA VAL A 693 -8.68 19.03 -16.37
C VAL A 693 -10.07 18.51 -16.01
N THR A 694 -10.21 17.88 -14.84
CA THR A 694 -11.50 17.43 -14.33
C THR A 694 -12.42 18.61 -14.05
N THR A 695 -11.92 19.65 -13.38
CA THR A 695 -12.73 20.85 -13.12
C THR A 695 -13.14 21.54 -14.41
N GLU A 696 -12.25 21.59 -15.41
CA GLU A 696 -12.56 22.12 -16.73
C GLU A 696 -13.69 21.33 -17.40
N ALA A 697 -13.57 20.00 -17.43
CA ALA A 697 -14.58 19.12 -18.01
C ALA A 697 -15.93 19.26 -17.30
N LEU A 698 -15.92 19.41 -15.97
CA LEU A 698 -17.14 19.62 -15.19
C LEU A 698 -17.79 20.97 -15.52
N CYS A 699 -17.00 22.05 -15.63
CA CYS A 699 -17.52 23.37 -16.02
C CYS A 699 -18.21 23.34 -17.40
N ARG A 700 -17.61 22.62 -18.37
CA ARG A 700 -18.20 22.42 -19.70
C ARG A 700 -19.49 21.61 -19.66
N ASP A 701 -19.56 20.64 -18.76
CA ASP A 701 -20.70 19.73 -18.62
C ASP A 701 -21.86 20.29 -17.78
N LEU A 702 -21.63 21.40 -17.06
CA LEU A 702 -22.62 21.99 -16.16
C LEU A 702 -24.00 22.17 -16.77
N PRO A 703 -24.20 22.62 -18.03
CA PRO A 703 -25.54 22.82 -18.53
C PRO A 703 -26.42 21.57 -18.49
N GLN A 704 -25.84 20.38 -18.64
CA GLN A 704 -26.60 19.12 -18.54
C GLN A 704 -27.08 18.83 -17.12
N LEU A 705 -26.39 19.35 -16.12
CA LEU A 705 -26.76 19.18 -14.72
C LEU A 705 -27.81 20.20 -14.26
N PHE A 706 -28.03 21.26 -15.05
CA PHE A 706 -28.92 22.37 -14.75
C PHE A 706 -30.10 22.50 -15.75
N ASP A 707 -30.26 21.58 -16.70
CA ASP A 707 -31.19 21.68 -17.85
C ASP A 707 -31.02 22.98 -18.68
N GLY A 708 -29.78 23.43 -18.82
CA GLY A 708 -29.43 24.70 -19.44
C GLY A 708 -28.39 25.46 -18.63
N LEU A 709 -28.11 26.70 -19.02
CA LEU A 709 -27.13 27.51 -18.29
C LEU A 709 -27.66 27.84 -16.89
N PRO A 710 -26.87 27.58 -15.82
CA PRO A 710 -27.27 27.91 -14.46
C PRO A 710 -27.44 29.43 -14.28
N THR A 711 -28.24 29.82 -13.28
CA THR A 711 -28.27 31.22 -12.83
C THR A 711 -26.88 31.60 -12.27
N LEU A 712 -26.56 32.89 -12.31
CA LEU A 712 -25.25 33.36 -11.85
C LEU A 712 -24.98 33.02 -10.36
N PRO A 713 -25.93 33.17 -9.41
CA PRO A 713 -25.72 32.73 -8.03
C PRO A 713 -25.52 31.22 -7.90
N ASP A 714 -26.32 30.41 -8.60
CA ASP A 714 -26.22 28.94 -8.51
C ASP A 714 -24.92 28.41 -9.12
N TYR A 715 -24.45 29.04 -10.21
CA TYR A 715 -23.15 28.77 -10.79
C TYR A 715 -22.04 28.92 -9.75
N TRP A 716 -21.92 30.08 -9.10
CA TRP A 716 -20.83 30.31 -8.15
C TRP A 716 -20.99 29.53 -6.85
N ARG A 717 -22.21 29.30 -6.37
CA ARG A 717 -22.50 28.40 -5.25
C ARG A 717 -22.02 26.98 -5.53
N PHE A 718 -22.34 26.45 -6.71
CA PHE A 718 -21.84 25.14 -7.14
C PHE A 718 -20.32 25.12 -7.23
N GLN A 719 -19.71 26.13 -7.84
CA GLN A 719 -18.25 26.18 -8.01
C GLN A 719 -17.52 26.23 -6.68
N LEU A 720 -18.03 26.98 -5.69
CA LEU A 720 -17.48 26.95 -4.34
C LEU A 720 -17.65 25.59 -3.66
N ALA A 721 -18.79 24.93 -3.84
CA ALA A 721 -19.01 23.58 -3.32
C ALA A 721 -18.04 22.56 -3.95
N ASN A 722 -17.80 22.68 -5.25
CA ASN A 722 -16.80 21.90 -6.00
C ASN A 722 -15.40 22.16 -5.44
N SER A 723 -15.00 23.43 -5.27
CA SER A 723 -13.72 23.80 -4.66
C SER A 723 -13.55 23.21 -3.25
N ALA A 724 -14.60 23.31 -2.42
CA ALA A 724 -14.58 22.78 -1.06
C ALA A 724 -14.40 21.26 -1.03
N PHE A 725 -15.05 20.53 -1.95
CA PHE A 725 -14.82 19.09 -2.13
C PHE A 725 -13.34 18.80 -2.40
N TRP A 726 -12.73 19.47 -3.39
CA TRP A 726 -11.34 19.20 -3.76
C TRP A 726 -10.34 19.54 -2.65
N LEU A 727 -10.55 20.64 -1.93
CA LEU A 727 -9.73 21.06 -0.80
C LEU A 727 -9.78 20.07 0.35
N ARG A 728 -10.99 19.63 0.73
CA ARG A 728 -11.21 18.66 1.82
C ARG A 728 -10.60 17.30 1.50
N ASN A 729 -10.61 16.90 0.22
CA ASN A 729 -9.99 15.66 -0.20
C ASN A 729 -8.48 15.82 -0.53
N GLY A 730 -7.92 17.03 -0.41
CA GLY A 730 -6.48 17.29 -0.60
C GLY A 730 -6.01 17.09 -2.03
N TYR A 731 -6.85 17.45 -3.01
CA TYR A 731 -6.62 17.23 -4.43
C TYR A 731 -6.27 18.52 -5.17
N HIS A 732 -7.01 19.61 -4.93
CA HIS A 732 -6.84 20.89 -5.61
C HIS A 732 -6.91 22.06 -4.65
N SER A 733 -6.45 23.22 -5.13
CA SER A 733 -6.59 24.50 -4.44
C SER A 733 -7.88 25.23 -4.79
N LEU A 734 -8.22 26.25 -4.00
CA LEU A 734 -9.34 27.14 -4.33
C LEU A 734 -9.04 27.88 -5.65
N PHE A 735 -7.79 28.29 -5.84
CA PHE A 735 -7.38 28.95 -7.08
C PHE A 735 -7.55 28.03 -8.30
N GLU A 736 -7.06 26.79 -8.25
CA GLU A 736 -7.11 25.83 -9.37
C GLU A 736 -8.55 25.63 -9.88
N THR A 737 -9.51 25.64 -8.96
CA THR A 737 -10.92 25.40 -9.25
C THR A 737 -11.63 26.67 -9.72
N LEU A 738 -11.41 27.81 -9.04
CA LEU A 738 -12.08 29.07 -9.39
C LEU A 738 -11.49 29.76 -10.62
N TYR A 739 -10.22 29.52 -10.95
CA TYR A 739 -9.64 30.00 -12.20
C TYR A 739 -10.40 29.47 -13.41
N LEU A 740 -10.69 28.16 -13.43
CA LEU A 740 -11.49 27.54 -14.49
C LEU A 740 -12.95 28.00 -14.43
N ALA A 741 -13.55 28.04 -13.25
CA ALA A 741 -14.91 28.55 -13.10
C ALA A 741 -15.07 29.98 -13.65
N ALA A 742 -14.09 30.86 -13.44
CA ALA A 742 -14.12 32.22 -13.95
C ALA A 742 -14.11 32.29 -15.49
N ARG A 743 -13.61 31.26 -16.18
CA ARG A 743 -13.57 31.21 -17.66
C ARG A 743 -14.86 30.72 -18.29
N TYR A 744 -15.60 29.86 -17.60
CA TYR A 744 -16.83 29.24 -18.07
C TYR A 744 -18.10 29.92 -17.50
N GLU A 745 -17.95 30.98 -16.72
CA GLU A 745 -19.06 31.73 -16.14
C GLU A 745 -20.09 32.15 -17.23
N PRO A 746 -21.40 31.94 -17.01
CA PRO A 746 -22.43 32.47 -17.89
C PRO A 746 -22.32 34.00 -18.03
N LEU A 747 -22.39 34.51 -19.28
CA LEU A 747 -22.28 35.94 -19.55
C LEU A 747 -23.62 36.64 -19.38
N VAL A 748 -23.87 37.18 -18.19
CA VAL A 748 -25.11 37.88 -17.82
C VAL A 748 -24.80 39.15 -17.00
N GLU A 749 -25.81 39.96 -16.70
CA GLU A 749 -25.61 41.14 -15.86
C GLU A 749 -25.11 40.77 -14.46
N GLY A 750 -24.00 41.39 -14.06
CA GLY A 750 -23.35 41.14 -12.77
C GLY A 750 -22.34 39.99 -12.76
N SER A 751 -22.03 39.37 -13.91
CA SER A 751 -20.91 38.43 -14.09
C SER A 751 -19.59 39.01 -13.56
N VAL A 752 -18.80 38.18 -12.87
CA VAL A 752 -17.56 38.57 -12.18
C VAL A 752 -16.31 37.84 -12.67
N GLY A 753 -16.44 36.86 -13.56
CA GLY A 753 -15.37 36.00 -14.08
C GLY A 753 -14.19 36.80 -14.63
N ALA A 754 -14.43 37.75 -15.53
CA ALA A 754 -13.38 38.64 -16.04
C ALA A 754 -12.65 39.45 -14.94
N ARG A 755 -13.38 39.90 -13.92
CA ARG A 755 -12.81 40.65 -12.78
C ARG A 755 -11.99 39.75 -11.85
N LEU A 756 -12.38 38.49 -11.70
CA LEU A 756 -11.63 37.47 -10.95
C LEU A 756 -10.33 37.11 -11.66
N LEU A 757 -10.37 36.91 -12.98
CA LEU A 757 -9.16 36.68 -13.77
C LEU A 757 -8.18 37.86 -13.64
N ALA A 758 -8.67 39.09 -13.73
CA ALA A 758 -7.86 40.29 -13.49
C ALA A 758 -7.38 40.41 -12.02
N LEU A 759 -8.09 39.83 -11.05
CA LEU A 759 -7.64 39.74 -9.66
C LEU A 759 -6.47 38.77 -9.52
N PHE A 760 -6.56 37.60 -10.14
CA PHE A 760 -5.47 36.64 -10.15
C PHE A 760 -4.21 37.25 -10.76
N ASP A 761 -4.32 37.98 -11.87
CA ASP A 761 -3.16 38.60 -12.52
C ASP A 761 -2.47 39.67 -11.67
N ARG A 762 -3.23 40.49 -10.94
CA ARG A 762 -2.64 41.54 -10.08
C ARG A 762 -2.13 41.01 -8.73
N SER A 763 -2.57 39.84 -8.29
CA SER A 763 -2.28 39.31 -6.94
C SER A 763 -0.97 38.54 -6.82
N ARG A 764 -0.20 38.38 -7.90
CA ARG A 764 1.06 37.63 -7.95
C ARG A 764 2.11 38.07 -6.91
N ASN A 765 2.07 39.34 -6.50
CA ASN A 765 2.98 39.92 -5.51
C ASN A 765 2.29 40.36 -4.21
N ALA A 766 1.03 39.95 -4.01
CA ALA A 766 0.28 40.37 -2.84
C ALA A 766 0.70 39.60 -1.58
N ALA A 767 0.36 40.16 -0.41
CA ALA A 767 0.53 39.46 0.87
C ALA A 767 -0.21 38.12 0.85
N PRO A 768 0.25 37.09 1.61
CA PRO A 768 -0.27 35.72 1.47
C PRO A 768 -1.80 35.61 1.55
N LEU A 769 -2.50 36.37 2.38
CA LEU A 769 -3.96 36.24 2.49
C LEU A 769 -4.78 37.18 1.60
N ALA A 770 -4.14 38.19 0.99
CA ALA A 770 -4.84 39.26 0.28
C ALA A 770 -5.63 38.75 -0.93
N LEU A 771 -5.07 37.81 -1.70
CA LEU A 771 -5.73 37.21 -2.85
C LEU A 771 -7.13 36.65 -2.47
N TYR A 772 -7.20 35.89 -1.38
CA TYR A 772 -8.43 35.23 -0.97
C TYR A 772 -9.45 36.19 -0.36
N GLN A 773 -8.98 37.21 0.36
CA GLN A 773 -9.84 38.27 0.88
C GLN A 773 -10.50 39.06 -0.26
N ASP A 774 -9.72 39.49 -1.24
CA ASP A 774 -10.22 40.22 -2.41
C ASP A 774 -11.12 39.35 -3.29
N LEU A 775 -10.79 38.06 -3.43
CA LEU A 775 -11.62 37.10 -4.15
C LEU A 775 -13.00 36.98 -3.51
N MET A 776 -13.05 36.87 -2.18
CA MET A 776 -14.33 36.81 -1.47
C MET A 776 -15.09 38.13 -1.55
N ALA A 777 -14.41 39.28 -1.54
CA ALA A 777 -15.06 40.58 -1.74
C ALA A 777 -15.74 40.70 -3.11
N LEU A 778 -15.22 40.02 -4.15
CA LEU A 778 -15.84 39.96 -5.48
C LEU A 778 -16.99 38.96 -5.54
N LEU A 779 -16.84 37.78 -4.93
CA LEU A 779 -17.84 36.70 -5.02
C LEU A 779 -19.03 36.90 -4.08
N GLN A 780 -18.80 37.41 -2.87
CA GLN A 780 -19.82 37.48 -1.84
C GLN A 780 -21.12 38.19 -2.27
N PRO A 781 -21.09 39.34 -2.97
CA PRO A 781 -22.32 39.98 -3.47
C PRO A 781 -23.13 39.11 -4.44
N VAL A 782 -22.48 38.22 -5.19
CA VAL A 782 -23.13 37.30 -6.12
C VAL A 782 -23.70 36.10 -5.38
N LEU A 783 -22.95 35.58 -4.40
CA LEU A 783 -23.33 34.43 -3.58
C LEU A 783 -24.54 34.70 -2.68
N ASP A 784 -24.57 35.88 -2.06
CA ASP A 784 -25.60 36.31 -1.12
C ASP A 784 -26.87 36.85 -1.81
N ARG A 785 -26.84 36.98 -3.15
CA ARG A 785 -28.00 37.40 -3.94
C ARG A 785 -29.16 36.42 -3.73
N ASP A 786 -30.35 36.96 -3.51
CA ASP A 786 -31.58 36.17 -3.29
C ASP A 786 -31.57 35.27 -2.05
N LEU A 787 -30.59 35.44 -1.14
CA LEU A 787 -30.55 34.75 0.16
C LEU A 787 -31.01 35.65 1.31
N PRO A 788 -31.82 35.12 2.24
CA PRO A 788 -32.12 35.81 3.49
C PRO A 788 -30.87 35.94 4.36
N SER A 789 -30.82 36.96 5.22
CA SER A 789 -29.61 37.35 5.96
C SER A 789 -29.00 36.23 6.82
N ASP A 790 -29.82 35.32 7.34
CA ASP A 790 -29.45 34.16 8.16
C ASP A 790 -28.88 32.99 7.33
N GLN A 791 -29.05 33.02 6.01
CA GLN A 791 -28.51 32.02 5.07
C GLN A 791 -27.32 32.55 4.26
N ARG A 792 -26.97 33.83 4.41
CA ARG A 792 -25.80 34.41 3.76
C ARG A 792 -24.51 33.77 4.25
N LEU A 793 -23.51 33.74 3.37
CA LEU A 793 -22.21 33.16 3.74
C LEU A 793 -21.55 34.05 4.80
N ALA A 794 -21.23 33.48 5.97
CA ALA A 794 -20.53 34.22 7.01
C ALA A 794 -19.20 34.79 6.50
N ALA A 795 -18.87 36.02 6.91
CA ALA A 795 -17.67 36.74 6.49
C ALA A 795 -16.42 35.87 6.58
N ALA A 796 -15.55 35.93 5.56
CA ALA A 796 -14.39 35.06 5.37
C ALA A 796 -13.58 34.80 6.66
N PRO A 797 -12.94 33.62 6.83
CA PRO A 797 -12.14 33.33 8.01
C PRO A 797 -11.14 34.46 8.29
N GLY A 798 -11.13 34.97 9.53
CA GLY A 798 -10.08 35.85 10.01
C GLY A 798 -8.75 35.09 10.04
N GLY A 799 -7.66 35.80 9.68
CA GLY A 799 -6.30 35.25 9.64
C GLY A 799 -5.74 34.87 11.00
#